data_AF-A0A7M3W608-F1
#
_entry.id   AF-A0A7M3W608-F1
#
_cell.length_a   1.000
_cell.length_b   1.000
_cell.length_c   1.000
_cell.angle_alpha   90.00
_cell.angle_beta   90.00
_cell.angle_gamma   90.00
#
_symmetry.space_group_name_H-M   'P 1'
#
loop_
_entity.id
_entity.type
_entity.pdbx_description
1 polymer ?
#
loop_
_entity_poly.entity_id
_entity_poly.type
_entity_poly.pdbx_seq_one_letter_code
_entity_poly.pdbx_strand_id
1 'polypeptide(L)'
;KFSAYSAAVFNDEIIIHGGYESSTWSGTASDKTYGYDPFTNHWQTHATLPISLFDSTLVLANDTLVYAGGDTSNSRFSTWSIQYLAGNEYHVNPTQHEGMITSSIQDLRPLEEGAASLLWLEFATVEPSGTSIGLQYRTADTPQGIASSAWLPTTVPINTYLTAGNQSLTEVVEDSAFLQYRVRYTTTQLMGWTTPSLVNVSIGADSAAFTTTPPPSLQPTSSPVSVETYHHATTQDGTYVLALHSSDASGVLDGESDWLTLSWNTATSTFSVDDPSALLFNQQATATPGPMTSQGQSMNWTFTLSETLPSDHLRFKTSTHAERNASFLHPDISSIDRQVTVELNDVTSEMSSQGGASVDQGEVLPGNTSLNLTIDHRFTNSGLRLLGGAIECRIHLDLHTFDTDSSGERIWTNETSEWFDLPAGQAHHANINTPESPSGELQLWIEARTSEDWELVFDTTPLEFIINADGPTLLDVSPNLDEYTNEETYRTVSFLFHDVGGFSNETLTALSWLEARDDGTNGGAADGIPQRIEYQPSLFYTHQDGNQWTVNITVNDTVNDDHQWGRVLLEGTDLAGFSVPAVSAEDGHARWESRTPTKGELLHFEPTKNLLNTTLMRFEPSQQVGWTMTVTDTNGLSDLTEIRIELGNDESLGVKYTTVDETCSSLDERLLLLPSGCVVEQSNGALTVDFTATVQWSMSLAGLIQGELDVVVRDYDGTQRFSFTEAWVLDREMSIEVNHLRDETGSVQQDIITDAVVMGGDSLNLSADVAYRSSGTPYTGDLRLRWDGLLQGEPWRGGATVSIIDGLLETTIVTPESSGLVQDMTLTLWDPLESQVLSVYDLPVFKLDHDAPVLLPSAIDDAISRYKLEQVEIGVNIAENHQWSNELTLTCQIQSLTKSWEPVSLVRNSTTVFDGKTMFSFMFDFSKLGDPSLLSEQANLNCWADGTDDAGWELSSSTGNSELDPWLEAPLNSIGPDLGLENVELSGVFEAGEKIRLSFFVINGGEQLPTPFNATIELVQGEERTLVGRSVFYSMDANTAKSVKRSFTAPEGTWTLEITVDKEGLVWEIDETNNVWNRTVQDQSGGLGGLTLMIGGGGMLALAGGAVLIRRRGPSTVVEEKVAVALEATGQSLQSSRETSSPQQPAQKRRGPPGGKIASNSGKTPSRGPPRGPPKASSNQSEPSPQEMAAKHMAALGVPQTAEERVEGYAQLPGGGEYEYTGEGTFYVGQTCGRWRLNDDKSFTRIPDDS
;
A
#
# COMPACT_ATOMS: atom_id res chain seq x y z
N LYS A 1 -73.62 3.83 -30.69
CA LYS A 1 -75.10 3.78 -30.79
C LYS A 1 -75.50 4.55 -32.03
N PHE A 2 -75.84 3.88 -33.12
CA PHE A 2 -76.35 4.56 -34.30
C PHE A 2 -77.75 5.12 -34.02
N SER A 3 -77.98 6.39 -34.32
CA SER A 3 -79.30 7.04 -34.34
C SER A 3 -79.25 8.23 -35.29
N ALA A 4 -80.39 8.67 -35.82
CA ALA A 4 -80.47 9.73 -36.84
C ALA A 4 -79.76 9.42 -38.17
N TYR A 5 -79.44 8.16 -38.44
CA TYR A 5 -78.78 7.71 -39.67
C TYR A 5 -79.80 7.25 -40.71
N SER A 6 -79.36 7.11 -41.95
CA SER A 6 -80.13 6.45 -43.01
C SER A 6 -79.44 5.17 -43.48
N ALA A 7 -80.19 4.22 -44.02
CA ALA A 7 -79.64 2.94 -44.48
C ALA A 7 -80.43 2.33 -45.64
N ALA A 8 -79.72 1.64 -46.55
CA ALA A 8 -80.27 0.95 -47.71
C ALA A 8 -79.35 -0.23 -48.09
N VAL A 9 -79.89 -1.26 -48.74
CA VAL A 9 -79.11 -2.41 -49.22
C VAL A 9 -78.58 -2.13 -50.63
N PHE A 10 -77.30 -2.38 -50.88
CA PHE A 10 -76.66 -2.23 -52.20
C PHE A 10 -75.47 -3.18 -52.34
N ASN A 11 -75.35 -3.88 -53.48
CA ASN A 11 -74.33 -4.90 -53.75
C ASN A 11 -74.14 -5.90 -52.57
N ASP A 12 -75.26 -6.44 -52.06
CA ASP A 12 -75.35 -7.37 -50.91
C ASP A 12 -74.82 -6.86 -49.55
N GLU A 13 -74.31 -5.63 -49.47
CA GLU A 13 -74.04 -4.92 -48.22
C GLU A 13 -75.24 -4.06 -47.75
N ILE A 14 -75.38 -3.87 -46.44
CA ILE A 14 -76.23 -2.84 -45.84
C ILE A 14 -75.39 -1.56 -45.72
N ILE A 15 -75.65 -0.59 -46.60
CA ILE A 15 -74.99 0.72 -46.57
C ILE A 15 -75.71 1.64 -45.60
N ILE A 16 -74.96 2.32 -44.73
CA ILE A 16 -75.41 3.18 -43.65
C ILE A 16 -74.71 4.54 -43.75
N HIS A 17 -75.47 5.63 -43.79
CA HIS A 17 -74.97 6.99 -43.97
C HIS A 17 -75.39 7.92 -42.83
N GLY A 18 -74.44 8.74 -42.35
CA GLY A 18 -74.65 9.89 -41.48
C GLY A 18 -75.18 9.56 -40.08
N GLY A 19 -75.79 10.56 -39.44
CA GLY A 19 -76.42 10.44 -38.13
C GLY A 19 -75.60 11.00 -36.98
N TYR A 20 -75.79 10.44 -35.78
CA TYR A 20 -75.32 11.02 -34.52
C TYR A 20 -74.00 10.41 -34.02
N GLU A 21 -72.99 11.25 -33.78
CA GLU A 21 -71.75 10.88 -33.10
C GLU A 21 -71.67 11.48 -31.69
N SER A 22 -71.26 10.65 -30.72
CA SER A 22 -71.41 10.93 -29.29
C SER A 22 -70.23 11.70 -28.70
N SER A 23 -70.30 13.04 -28.69
CA SER A 23 -69.40 13.89 -27.88
C SER A 23 -70.01 14.22 -26.49
N THR A 24 -69.16 14.52 -25.50
CA THR A 24 -69.40 14.32 -24.06
C THR A 24 -70.51 15.11 -23.36
N TRP A 25 -71.25 15.98 -24.06
CA TRP A 25 -72.56 16.48 -23.56
C TRP A 25 -73.52 16.99 -24.67
N SER A 26 -73.03 17.14 -25.89
CA SER A 26 -73.84 17.41 -27.10
C SER A 26 -73.23 16.65 -28.28
N GLY A 27 -74.00 15.80 -28.95
CA GLY A 27 -73.52 15.07 -30.12
C GLY A 27 -73.65 15.86 -31.42
N THR A 28 -72.74 15.57 -32.34
CA THR A 28 -72.58 16.23 -33.63
C THR A 28 -73.07 15.34 -34.76
N ALA A 29 -73.41 15.96 -35.89
CA ALA A 29 -73.75 15.24 -37.11
C ALA A 29 -72.51 14.50 -37.64
N SER A 30 -72.73 13.34 -38.26
CA SER A 30 -71.68 12.53 -38.87
C SER A 30 -71.71 12.64 -40.40
N ASP A 31 -70.54 12.63 -41.01
CA ASP A 31 -70.30 12.55 -42.46
C ASP A 31 -69.98 11.11 -42.91
N LYS A 32 -69.95 10.13 -42.01
CA LYS A 32 -69.43 8.80 -42.32
C LYS A 32 -70.43 7.92 -43.07
N THR A 33 -69.88 7.07 -43.93
CA THR A 33 -70.57 6.00 -44.64
C THR A 33 -69.97 4.67 -44.21
N TYR A 34 -70.81 3.71 -43.85
CA TYR A 34 -70.41 2.36 -43.49
C TYR A 34 -71.14 1.34 -44.35
N GLY A 35 -70.43 0.35 -44.87
CA GLY A 35 -71.02 -0.88 -45.41
C GLY A 35 -71.00 -1.97 -44.35
N TYR A 36 -72.06 -2.76 -44.26
CA TYR A 36 -72.09 -3.96 -43.42
C TYR A 36 -72.51 -5.16 -44.25
N ASP A 37 -71.60 -6.10 -44.46
CA ASP A 37 -71.91 -7.40 -45.05
C ASP A 37 -72.48 -8.32 -43.96
N PRO A 38 -73.77 -8.71 -44.04
CA PRO A 38 -74.40 -9.58 -43.05
C PRO A 38 -73.98 -11.05 -43.17
N PHE A 39 -73.39 -11.48 -44.29
CA PHE A 39 -72.95 -12.85 -44.51
C PHE A 39 -71.55 -13.11 -43.92
N THR A 40 -70.63 -12.16 -44.05
CA THR A 40 -69.31 -12.22 -43.38
C THR A 40 -69.29 -11.56 -42.00
N ASN A 41 -70.37 -10.87 -41.61
CA ASN A 41 -70.46 -10.05 -40.39
C ASN A 41 -69.34 -9.00 -40.31
N HIS A 42 -68.97 -8.42 -41.46
CA HIS A 42 -67.85 -7.49 -41.58
C HIS A 42 -68.35 -6.07 -41.85
N TRP A 43 -67.73 -5.10 -41.17
CA TRP A 43 -68.00 -3.67 -41.36
C TRP A 43 -66.88 -3.03 -42.19
N GLN A 44 -67.25 -2.33 -43.25
CA GLN A 44 -66.35 -1.52 -44.08
C GLN A 44 -66.71 -0.04 -43.91
N THR A 45 -65.72 0.84 -44.02
CA THR A 45 -65.96 2.29 -44.06
C THR A 45 -65.78 2.75 -45.50
N HIS A 46 -66.84 3.28 -46.09
CA HIS A 46 -66.85 3.76 -47.47
C HIS A 46 -66.56 5.27 -47.53
N ALA A 47 -66.54 5.83 -48.74
CA ALA A 47 -66.33 7.27 -48.93
C ALA A 47 -67.31 8.11 -48.09
N THR A 48 -66.77 9.11 -47.38
CA THR A 48 -67.55 9.99 -46.52
C THR A 48 -68.39 10.96 -47.33
N LEU A 49 -69.58 11.29 -46.82
CA LEU A 49 -70.41 12.36 -47.35
C LEU A 49 -69.63 13.69 -47.37
N PRO A 50 -69.89 14.58 -48.33
CA PRO A 50 -69.23 15.90 -48.38
C PRO A 50 -69.69 16.84 -47.24
N ILE A 51 -70.74 16.46 -46.51
CA ILE A 51 -71.35 17.20 -45.40
C ILE A 51 -71.80 16.25 -44.29
N SER A 52 -71.63 16.68 -43.04
CA SER A 52 -72.17 15.97 -41.88
C SER A 52 -73.67 16.28 -41.71
N LEU A 53 -74.49 15.25 -41.52
CA LEU A 53 -75.95 15.43 -41.41
C LEU A 53 -76.63 14.45 -40.44
N PHE A 54 -77.72 14.90 -39.80
CA PHE A 54 -78.68 14.07 -39.07
C PHE A 54 -79.92 13.82 -39.93
N ASP A 55 -80.66 12.74 -39.65
CA ASP A 55 -82.04 12.50 -40.11
C ASP A 55 -82.26 12.65 -41.63
N SER A 56 -81.30 12.18 -42.44
CA SER A 56 -81.43 12.08 -43.91
C SER A 56 -82.21 10.84 -44.34
N THR A 57 -82.60 10.78 -45.62
CA THR A 57 -83.12 9.56 -46.26
C THR A 57 -82.16 9.04 -47.34
N LEU A 58 -82.15 7.73 -47.53
CA LEU A 58 -81.30 6.99 -48.47
C LEU A 58 -82.15 5.94 -49.17
N VAL A 59 -82.03 5.83 -50.49
CA VAL A 59 -82.82 4.91 -51.30
C VAL A 59 -82.00 4.39 -52.48
N LEU A 60 -82.21 3.13 -52.86
CA LEU A 60 -81.68 2.58 -54.11
C LEU A 60 -82.67 2.86 -55.24
N ALA A 61 -82.22 3.51 -56.32
CA ALA A 61 -83.04 3.81 -57.49
C ALA A 61 -82.25 3.51 -58.77
N ASN A 62 -82.72 2.58 -59.61
CA ASN A 62 -82.01 2.10 -60.82
C ASN A 62 -80.53 1.79 -60.56
N ASP A 63 -80.27 0.85 -59.65
CA ASP A 63 -78.93 0.37 -59.28
C ASP A 63 -77.94 1.48 -58.88
N THR A 64 -78.49 2.62 -58.47
CA THR A 64 -77.77 3.83 -58.06
C THR A 64 -78.23 4.20 -56.66
N LEU A 65 -77.31 4.27 -55.70
CA LEU A 65 -77.60 4.70 -54.33
C LEU A 65 -77.81 6.22 -54.32
N VAL A 66 -78.93 6.70 -53.79
CA VAL A 66 -79.31 8.13 -53.75
C VAL A 66 -79.63 8.55 -52.32
N TYR A 67 -79.02 9.63 -51.83
CA TYR A 67 -79.39 10.26 -50.56
C TYR A 67 -80.10 11.60 -50.78
N ALA A 68 -81.01 11.96 -49.86
CA ALA A 68 -81.79 13.19 -49.94
C ALA A 68 -82.02 13.83 -48.57
N GLY A 69 -81.87 15.15 -48.50
CA GLY A 69 -82.14 15.95 -47.31
C GLY A 69 -81.23 15.67 -46.11
N GLY A 70 -81.69 16.07 -44.92
CA GLY A 70 -80.99 15.94 -43.64
C GLY A 70 -80.88 17.28 -42.90
N ASP A 71 -80.79 17.26 -41.57
CA ASP A 71 -80.53 18.41 -40.71
C ASP A 71 -79.02 18.60 -40.51
N THR A 72 -78.51 19.78 -40.85
CA THR A 72 -77.10 20.18 -40.67
C THR A 72 -76.90 21.09 -39.45
N SER A 73 -77.89 21.19 -38.55
CA SER A 73 -77.77 21.99 -37.33
C SER A 73 -76.64 21.50 -36.42
N ASN A 74 -76.03 22.41 -35.67
CA ASN A 74 -74.97 22.08 -34.71
C ASN A 74 -75.45 21.19 -33.53
N SER A 75 -76.76 21.03 -33.34
CA SER A 75 -77.34 20.17 -32.31
C SER A 75 -78.78 19.81 -32.66
N ARG A 76 -79.03 18.51 -32.84
CA ARG A 76 -80.31 17.89 -33.23
C ARG A 76 -81.53 18.30 -32.40
N PHE A 77 -81.33 18.81 -31.18
CA PHE A 77 -82.41 19.23 -30.27
C PHE A 77 -82.51 20.74 -30.07
N SER A 78 -81.86 21.55 -30.91
CA SER A 78 -81.99 23.02 -30.84
C SER A 78 -83.40 23.47 -31.25
N THR A 79 -84.12 24.13 -30.33
CA THR A 79 -85.42 24.75 -30.64
C THR A 79 -85.30 26.10 -31.36
N TRP A 80 -84.07 26.60 -31.59
CA TRP A 80 -83.80 27.83 -32.31
C TRP A 80 -82.87 27.50 -33.51
N SER A 81 -83.36 27.75 -34.73
CA SER A 81 -82.65 27.57 -36.02
C SER A 81 -82.24 26.13 -36.40
N ILE A 82 -83.21 25.26 -36.67
CA ILE A 82 -83.01 23.99 -37.41
C ILE A 82 -82.67 24.31 -38.88
N GLN A 83 -81.74 23.57 -39.50
CA GLN A 83 -81.30 23.81 -40.88
C GLN A 83 -81.37 22.53 -41.73
N TYR A 84 -82.45 22.36 -42.49
CA TYR A 84 -82.58 21.25 -43.43
C TYR A 84 -81.90 21.56 -44.77
N LEU A 85 -81.11 20.61 -45.26
CA LEU A 85 -80.52 20.63 -46.59
C LEU A 85 -81.58 20.33 -47.66
N ALA A 86 -81.48 21.00 -48.82
CA ALA A 86 -82.36 20.80 -49.97
C ALA A 86 -81.68 20.05 -51.15
N GLY A 87 -80.48 19.49 -50.94
CA GLY A 87 -79.69 18.80 -51.97
C GLY A 87 -79.78 17.26 -51.90
N ASN A 88 -79.55 16.61 -53.04
CA ASN A 88 -79.49 15.17 -53.22
C ASN A 88 -78.25 14.80 -54.07
N GLU A 89 -77.59 13.67 -53.81
CA GLU A 89 -76.48 13.13 -54.62
C GLU A 89 -76.64 11.61 -54.89
N TYR A 90 -75.82 11.03 -55.79
CA TYR A 90 -75.94 9.63 -56.22
C TYR A 90 -74.60 8.94 -56.56
N HIS A 91 -74.54 7.59 -56.50
CA HIS A 91 -73.33 6.78 -56.76
C HIS A 91 -73.57 5.58 -57.69
N VAL A 92 -72.62 5.26 -58.59
CA VAL A 92 -72.74 4.25 -59.69
C VAL A 92 -71.58 3.25 -59.68
N ASN A 93 -71.84 1.98 -59.99
CA ASN A 93 -70.83 0.91 -60.08
C ASN A 93 -69.76 1.17 -61.17
N PRO A 94 -68.49 0.74 -60.98
CA PRO A 94 -67.42 0.85 -61.96
C PRO A 94 -67.60 -0.09 -63.16
N THR A 95 -66.87 0.14 -64.26
CA THR A 95 -66.95 -0.69 -65.48
C THR A 95 -66.07 -1.95 -65.45
N GLN A 96 -65.14 -2.05 -64.50
CA GLN A 96 -64.20 -3.16 -64.33
C GLN A 96 -63.74 -3.21 -62.87
N HIS A 97 -63.37 -4.40 -62.38
CA HIS A 97 -62.69 -4.58 -61.10
C HIS A 97 -61.41 -5.39 -61.31
N GLU A 98 -60.41 -5.13 -60.47
CA GLU A 98 -59.11 -5.80 -60.50
C GLU A 98 -58.59 -6.14 -59.11
N GLY A 99 -57.71 -7.13 -59.03
CA GLY A 99 -57.00 -7.53 -57.82
C GLY A 99 -55.60 -8.04 -58.13
N MET A 100 -54.71 -7.97 -57.16
CA MET A 100 -53.31 -8.40 -57.26
C MET A 100 -52.99 -9.42 -56.17
N ILE A 101 -52.30 -10.51 -56.53
CA ILE A 101 -51.71 -11.46 -55.58
C ILE A 101 -50.20 -11.51 -55.83
N THR A 102 -49.39 -11.39 -54.79
CA THR A 102 -47.91 -11.44 -54.87
C THR A 102 -47.40 -12.71 -54.20
N SER A 103 -46.45 -13.40 -54.82
CA SER A 103 -45.81 -14.60 -54.27
C SER A 103 -44.91 -14.28 -53.08
N SER A 104 -44.53 -15.30 -52.30
CA SER A 104 -43.30 -15.23 -51.52
C SER A 104 -42.08 -15.10 -52.44
N ILE A 105 -40.96 -14.64 -51.90
CA ILE A 105 -39.68 -14.71 -52.60
C ILE A 105 -39.30 -16.19 -52.71
N GLN A 106 -38.92 -16.63 -53.92
CA GLN A 106 -38.36 -17.93 -54.20
C GLN A 106 -36.83 -17.80 -54.21
N ASP A 107 -36.15 -18.69 -53.50
CA ASP A 107 -34.71 -18.94 -53.67
C ASP A 107 -34.57 -20.10 -54.67
N LEU A 108 -33.77 -19.91 -55.71
CA LEU A 108 -33.56 -20.91 -56.76
C LEU A 108 -32.21 -21.64 -56.61
N ARG A 109 -31.45 -21.35 -55.56
CA ARG A 109 -30.21 -22.07 -55.24
C ARG A 109 -30.54 -23.44 -54.67
N PRO A 110 -29.78 -24.50 -55.01
CA PRO A 110 -30.00 -25.84 -54.47
C PRO A 110 -29.59 -25.93 -52.99
N LEU A 111 -28.63 -25.10 -52.56
CA LEU A 111 -28.11 -24.97 -51.19
C LEU A 111 -27.75 -23.50 -50.91
N GLU A 112 -27.57 -23.14 -49.64
CA GLU A 112 -27.28 -21.75 -49.23
C GLU A 112 -25.91 -21.25 -49.72
N GLU A 113 -24.92 -22.14 -49.83
CA GLU A 113 -23.58 -21.87 -50.37
C GLU A 113 -23.56 -22.06 -51.91
N GLY A 114 -24.42 -21.33 -52.62
CA GLY A 114 -24.58 -21.50 -54.07
C GLY A 114 -25.08 -20.28 -54.83
N ALA A 115 -25.17 -20.45 -56.15
CA ALA A 115 -25.69 -19.49 -57.11
C ALA A 115 -26.66 -20.19 -58.10
N ALA A 116 -27.59 -19.42 -58.65
CA ALA A 116 -28.52 -19.89 -59.67
C ALA A 116 -28.86 -18.78 -60.68
N SER A 117 -28.94 -19.16 -61.95
CA SER A 117 -29.20 -18.26 -63.08
C SER A 117 -30.51 -18.63 -63.77
N LEU A 118 -31.48 -17.73 -63.73
CA LEU A 118 -32.78 -17.95 -64.36
C LEU A 118 -32.68 -18.02 -65.89
N LEU A 119 -33.33 -19.03 -66.45
CA LEU A 119 -33.43 -19.27 -67.89
C LEU A 119 -34.84 -18.97 -68.42
N TRP A 120 -35.89 -19.45 -67.74
CA TRP A 120 -37.27 -19.27 -68.19
C TRP A 120 -38.29 -19.28 -67.04
N LEU A 121 -39.47 -18.69 -67.29
CA LEU A 121 -40.64 -18.72 -66.43
C LEU A 121 -41.89 -19.03 -67.26
N GLU A 122 -42.65 -20.03 -66.85
CA GLU A 122 -43.91 -20.43 -67.49
C GLU A 122 -45.06 -20.37 -66.48
N PHE A 123 -46.24 -19.93 -66.91
CA PHE A 123 -47.45 -20.00 -66.07
C PHE A 123 -48.70 -20.25 -66.91
N ALA A 124 -49.63 -21.02 -66.36
CA ALA A 124 -50.89 -21.38 -67.02
C ALA A 124 -52.12 -20.79 -66.30
N THR A 125 -53.13 -20.38 -67.07
CA THR A 125 -54.34 -19.70 -66.56
C THR A 125 -55.62 -20.29 -67.16
N VAL A 126 -56.75 -20.04 -66.50
CA VAL A 126 -58.11 -20.29 -67.00
C VAL A 126 -58.87 -18.98 -66.96
N GLU A 127 -59.28 -18.47 -68.12
CA GLU A 127 -59.87 -17.13 -68.28
C GLU A 127 -61.26 -17.21 -68.94
N PRO A 128 -62.34 -17.25 -68.13
CA PRO A 128 -63.70 -17.12 -68.62
C PRO A 128 -63.96 -15.78 -69.34
N SER A 129 -64.99 -15.75 -70.21
CA SER A 129 -65.35 -14.57 -70.99
C SER A 129 -65.53 -13.31 -70.13
N GLY A 130 -64.84 -12.23 -70.48
CA GLY A 130 -64.86 -10.96 -69.74
C GLY A 130 -63.91 -10.88 -68.54
N THR A 131 -63.00 -11.85 -68.38
CA THR A 131 -61.93 -11.87 -67.37
C THR A 131 -60.55 -11.99 -68.01
N SER A 132 -59.48 -11.67 -67.27
CA SER A 132 -58.09 -11.92 -67.71
C SER A 132 -57.10 -12.05 -66.55
N ILE A 133 -56.00 -12.76 -66.77
CA ILE A 133 -54.83 -12.76 -65.87
C ILE A 133 -53.61 -12.15 -66.56
N GLY A 134 -52.74 -11.50 -65.78
CA GLY A 134 -51.42 -11.10 -66.23
C GLY A 134 -50.38 -11.20 -65.12
N LEU A 135 -49.14 -11.59 -65.46
CA LEU A 135 -48.05 -11.77 -64.49
C LEU A 135 -46.97 -10.69 -64.66
N GLN A 136 -46.37 -10.27 -63.54
CA GLN A 136 -45.11 -9.51 -63.50
C GLN A 136 -44.15 -10.21 -62.56
N TYR A 137 -42.85 -10.07 -62.79
CA TYR A 137 -41.81 -10.67 -61.95
C TYR A 137 -40.71 -9.67 -61.61
N ARG A 138 -39.89 -9.97 -60.62
CA ARG A 138 -38.68 -9.24 -60.29
C ARG A 138 -37.65 -10.20 -59.72
N THR A 139 -36.39 -9.97 -60.06
CA THR A 139 -35.25 -10.79 -59.64
C THR A 139 -34.23 -9.96 -58.87
N ALA A 140 -33.36 -10.65 -58.13
CA ALA A 140 -32.20 -10.07 -57.46
C ALA A 140 -31.16 -11.15 -57.15
N ASP A 141 -29.93 -10.70 -56.89
CA ASP A 141 -28.84 -11.46 -56.28
C ASP A 141 -29.11 -11.84 -54.81
N THR A 142 -29.94 -11.08 -54.11
CA THR A 142 -30.19 -11.18 -52.66
C THR A 142 -31.69 -11.09 -52.31
N PRO A 143 -32.14 -11.72 -51.20
CA PRO A 143 -33.54 -11.63 -50.76
C PRO A 143 -34.00 -10.19 -50.49
N GLN A 144 -33.11 -9.35 -49.98
CA GLN A 144 -33.37 -7.96 -49.65
C GLN A 144 -33.43 -7.10 -50.92
N GLY A 145 -32.57 -7.36 -51.91
CA GLY A 145 -32.55 -6.66 -53.20
C GLY A 145 -33.89 -6.73 -53.93
N ILE A 146 -34.62 -7.86 -53.79
CA ILE A 146 -35.98 -8.03 -54.33
C ILE A 146 -36.89 -6.87 -53.97
N ALA A 147 -36.85 -6.35 -52.73
CA ALA A 147 -37.73 -5.27 -52.29
C ALA A 147 -37.60 -4.00 -53.15
N SER A 148 -36.37 -3.66 -53.53
CA SER A 148 -36.00 -2.54 -54.42
C SER A 148 -36.08 -2.85 -55.92
N SER A 149 -36.05 -4.12 -56.33
CA SER A 149 -36.13 -4.49 -57.75
C SER A 149 -37.46 -4.08 -58.39
N ALA A 150 -37.36 -3.54 -59.62
CA ALA A 150 -38.49 -3.15 -60.43
C ALA A 150 -39.30 -4.35 -60.92
N TRP A 151 -40.61 -4.18 -61.08
CA TRP A 151 -41.48 -5.19 -61.68
C TRP A 151 -41.32 -5.19 -63.20
N LEU A 152 -40.84 -6.32 -63.73
CA LEU A 152 -40.70 -6.63 -65.15
C LEU A 152 -41.98 -7.29 -65.69
N PRO A 153 -42.34 -7.05 -66.96
CA PRO A 153 -41.67 -6.17 -67.91
C PRO A 153 -41.91 -4.67 -67.64
N THR A 154 -40.89 -3.85 -67.87
CA THR A 154 -40.91 -2.38 -67.75
C THR A 154 -41.27 -1.67 -69.06
N THR A 155 -41.77 -2.40 -70.05
CA THR A 155 -42.06 -1.88 -71.39
C THR A 155 -43.20 -0.85 -71.38
N VAL A 156 -43.18 0.09 -72.33
CA VAL A 156 -44.24 1.11 -72.48
C VAL A 156 -45.45 0.50 -73.20
N PRO A 157 -46.70 0.66 -72.70
CA PRO A 157 -47.12 1.47 -71.57
C PRO A 157 -46.76 0.86 -70.20
N ILE A 158 -46.24 1.70 -69.29
CA ILE A 158 -45.76 1.29 -67.96
C ILE A 158 -46.85 0.49 -67.22
N ASN A 159 -46.46 -0.66 -66.64
CA ASN A 159 -47.32 -1.72 -66.12
C ASN A 159 -47.97 -2.62 -67.19
N THR A 160 -47.21 -3.04 -68.19
CA THR A 160 -47.50 -4.24 -68.99
C THR A 160 -47.43 -5.50 -68.11
N TYR A 161 -48.18 -6.52 -68.49
CA TYR A 161 -48.20 -7.83 -67.83
C TYR A 161 -47.89 -8.91 -68.87
N LEU A 162 -47.14 -9.92 -68.48
CA LEU A 162 -46.94 -11.14 -69.26
C LEU A 162 -48.27 -11.87 -69.42
N THR A 163 -48.45 -12.52 -70.57
CA THR A 163 -49.57 -13.43 -70.85
C THR A 163 -49.15 -14.88 -70.58
N ALA A 164 -50.12 -15.74 -70.28
CA ALA A 164 -49.88 -17.15 -69.97
C ALA A 164 -49.11 -17.87 -71.09
N GLY A 165 -48.23 -18.79 -70.69
CA GLY A 165 -47.24 -19.46 -71.54
C GLY A 165 -45.81 -19.31 -71.02
N ASN A 166 -44.86 -19.91 -71.74
CA ASN A 166 -43.43 -19.87 -71.40
C ASN A 166 -42.77 -18.57 -71.88
N GLN A 167 -42.02 -17.92 -70.99
CA GLN A 167 -41.30 -16.66 -71.19
C GLN A 167 -39.81 -16.88 -70.94
N SER A 168 -38.97 -16.55 -71.93
CA SER A 168 -37.51 -16.56 -71.76
C SER A 168 -37.07 -15.41 -70.83
N LEU A 169 -36.08 -15.68 -69.98
CA LEU A 169 -35.52 -14.73 -69.02
C LEU A 169 -34.06 -14.34 -69.35
N THR A 170 -33.66 -14.45 -70.62
CA THR A 170 -32.30 -14.11 -71.10
C THR A 170 -31.84 -12.66 -70.83
N GLU A 171 -32.77 -11.74 -70.54
CA GLU A 171 -32.45 -10.35 -70.16
C GLU A 171 -32.15 -10.18 -68.65
N VAL A 172 -32.36 -11.22 -67.83
CA VAL A 172 -31.98 -11.24 -66.41
C VAL A 172 -30.47 -11.45 -66.28
N VAL A 173 -29.84 -10.78 -65.32
CA VAL A 173 -28.40 -10.95 -65.02
C VAL A 173 -28.14 -12.37 -64.49
N GLU A 174 -26.97 -12.93 -64.79
CA GLU A 174 -26.54 -14.21 -64.21
C GLU A 174 -26.41 -14.09 -62.67
N ASP A 175 -26.46 -15.22 -61.98
CA ASP A 175 -26.38 -15.36 -60.51
C ASP A 175 -27.48 -14.62 -59.71
N SER A 176 -28.50 -14.07 -60.38
CA SER A 176 -29.67 -13.42 -59.78
C SER A 176 -30.67 -14.45 -59.21
N ALA A 177 -30.25 -15.22 -58.22
CA ALA A 177 -30.92 -16.45 -57.78
C ALA A 177 -32.29 -16.27 -57.12
N PHE A 178 -32.69 -15.04 -56.75
CA PHE A 178 -33.98 -14.78 -56.09
C PHE A 178 -35.02 -14.27 -57.08
N LEU A 179 -36.25 -14.76 -56.94
CA LEU A 179 -37.39 -14.41 -57.79
C LEU A 179 -38.63 -14.11 -56.96
N GLN A 180 -39.37 -13.05 -57.30
CA GLN A 180 -40.73 -12.84 -56.82
C GLN A 180 -41.64 -12.46 -57.98
N TYR A 181 -42.84 -13.04 -58.04
CA TYR A 181 -43.84 -12.73 -59.05
C TYR A 181 -45.14 -12.19 -58.43
N ARG A 182 -45.91 -11.43 -59.21
CA ARG A 182 -47.25 -10.96 -58.85
C ARG A 182 -48.20 -11.10 -60.02
N VAL A 183 -49.45 -11.42 -59.72
CA VAL A 183 -50.47 -11.83 -60.67
C VAL A 183 -51.67 -10.92 -60.53
N ARG A 184 -52.05 -10.26 -61.62
CA ARG A 184 -53.25 -9.44 -61.76
C ARG A 184 -54.41 -10.31 -62.21
N TYR A 185 -55.55 -10.15 -61.55
CA TYR A 185 -56.83 -10.73 -61.91
C TYR A 185 -57.76 -9.59 -62.29
N THR A 186 -58.42 -9.64 -63.44
CA THR A 186 -59.41 -8.62 -63.82
C THR A 186 -60.73 -9.25 -64.24
N THR A 187 -61.83 -8.54 -63.99
CA THR A 187 -63.17 -8.92 -64.44
C THR A 187 -64.02 -7.70 -64.80
N THR A 188 -64.76 -7.84 -65.91
CA THR A 188 -65.79 -6.90 -66.38
C THR A 188 -67.20 -7.45 -66.13
N GLN A 189 -67.33 -8.71 -65.70
CA GLN A 189 -68.60 -9.38 -65.42
C GLN A 189 -68.98 -9.26 -63.94
N LEU A 190 -68.98 -8.03 -63.42
CA LEU A 190 -69.14 -7.71 -61.99
C LEU A 190 -70.41 -8.31 -61.39
N MET A 191 -71.54 -8.17 -62.10
CA MET A 191 -72.84 -8.70 -61.65
C MET A 191 -72.90 -10.24 -61.66
N GLY A 192 -71.99 -10.92 -62.36
CA GLY A 192 -71.89 -12.37 -62.41
C GLY A 192 -70.82 -12.96 -61.50
N TRP A 193 -69.99 -12.12 -60.85
CA TRP A 193 -68.84 -12.54 -60.03
C TRP A 193 -67.86 -13.50 -60.73
N THR A 194 -67.81 -13.47 -62.07
CA THR A 194 -66.90 -14.31 -62.85
C THR A 194 -65.45 -13.88 -62.62
N THR A 195 -64.60 -14.80 -62.17
CA THR A 195 -63.16 -14.57 -61.94
C THR A 195 -62.29 -15.54 -62.74
N PRO A 196 -61.07 -15.13 -63.15
CA PRO A 196 -60.09 -16.02 -63.77
C PRO A 196 -59.28 -16.77 -62.70
N SER A 197 -58.59 -17.85 -63.07
CA SER A 197 -57.80 -18.70 -62.15
C SER A 197 -56.39 -18.96 -62.67
N LEU A 198 -55.39 -18.89 -61.79
CA LEU A 198 -54.01 -19.33 -62.03
C LEU A 198 -53.89 -20.84 -61.72
N VAL A 199 -53.24 -21.61 -62.59
CA VAL A 199 -53.11 -23.07 -62.46
C VAL A 199 -51.77 -23.44 -61.83
N ASN A 200 -50.67 -22.97 -62.40
CA ASN A 200 -49.31 -23.21 -61.90
C ASN A 200 -48.35 -22.10 -62.38
N VAL A 201 -47.17 -22.07 -61.77
CA VAL A 201 -45.98 -21.34 -62.23
C VAL A 201 -44.80 -22.31 -62.16
N SER A 202 -44.07 -22.43 -63.25
CA SER A 202 -42.87 -23.27 -63.41
C SER A 202 -41.68 -22.37 -63.74
N ILE A 203 -40.51 -22.67 -63.19
CA ILE A 203 -39.29 -21.86 -63.34
C ILE A 203 -38.13 -22.80 -63.68
N GLY A 204 -37.28 -22.41 -64.63
CA GLY A 204 -36.03 -23.09 -64.95
C GLY A 204 -34.81 -22.23 -64.62
N ALA A 205 -33.83 -22.81 -63.97
CA ALA A 205 -32.56 -22.18 -63.63
C ALA A 205 -31.42 -23.21 -63.61
N ASP A 206 -30.26 -22.80 -64.11
CA ASP A 206 -29.00 -23.54 -63.96
C ASP A 206 -28.34 -23.10 -62.65
N SER A 207 -27.67 -24.00 -61.93
CA SER A 207 -27.13 -23.70 -60.59
C SER A 207 -25.84 -24.45 -60.25
N ALA A 208 -25.06 -23.87 -59.34
CA ALA A 208 -23.87 -24.46 -58.74
C ALA A 208 -23.84 -24.15 -57.23
N ALA A 209 -23.44 -25.09 -56.39
CA ALA A 209 -23.30 -24.89 -54.95
C ALA A 209 -22.24 -25.82 -54.34
N PHE A 210 -21.72 -25.45 -53.17
CA PHE A 210 -20.97 -26.36 -52.32
C PHE A 210 -21.95 -27.24 -51.53
N THR A 211 -21.68 -28.54 -51.48
CA THR A 211 -22.39 -29.51 -50.61
C THR A 211 -21.68 -29.63 -49.26
N THR A 212 -20.35 -29.46 -49.27
CA THR A 212 -19.50 -29.35 -48.08
C THR A 212 -18.72 -28.04 -48.13
N THR A 213 -18.76 -27.26 -47.05
CA THR A 213 -17.88 -26.12 -46.83
C THR A 213 -16.42 -26.56 -47.02
N PRO A 214 -15.58 -25.82 -47.79
CA PRO A 214 -14.16 -26.14 -47.96
C PRO A 214 -13.41 -26.20 -46.61
N PRO A 215 -12.37 -27.04 -46.45
CA PRO A 215 -11.65 -27.13 -45.18
C PRO A 215 -11.04 -25.80 -44.76
N PRO A 216 -11.12 -25.39 -43.48
CA PRO A 216 -10.60 -24.10 -43.02
C PRO A 216 -9.06 -24.04 -43.02
N SER A 217 -8.39 -25.19 -42.94
CA SER A 217 -6.94 -25.34 -43.07
C SER A 217 -6.58 -26.48 -44.01
N LEU A 218 -5.48 -26.33 -44.75
CA LEU A 218 -4.99 -27.26 -45.77
C LEU A 218 -3.48 -27.42 -45.62
N GLN A 219 -2.99 -28.65 -45.50
CA GLN A 219 -1.56 -28.92 -45.41
C GLN A 219 -0.96 -29.14 -46.83
N PRO A 220 0.19 -28.50 -47.17
CA PRO A 220 0.92 -28.81 -48.40
C PRO A 220 1.53 -30.22 -48.31
N THR A 221 1.80 -30.85 -49.46
CA THR A 221 2.47 -32.16 -49.57
C THR A 221 1.93 -33.29 -48.66
N SER A 222 0.68 -33.19 -48.22
CA SER A 222 0.02 -34.13 -47.30
C SER A 222 -0.89 -35.14 -48.02
N SER A 223 -1.73 -35.83 -47.26
CA SER A 223 -2.80 -36.67 -47.81
C SER A 223 -3.79 -35.86 -48.67
N PRO A 224 -4.39 -36.43 -49.73
CA PRO A 224 -5.34 -35.71 -50.59
C PRO A 224 -6.58 -35.21 -49.85
N VAL A 225 -6.92 -33.95 -50.09
CA VAL A 225 -8.11 -33.26 -49.59
C VAL A 225 -9.30 -33.54 -50.51
N SER A 226 -10.53 -33.55 -49.97
CA SER A 226 -11.78 -33.75 -50.72
C SER A 226 -12.76 -32.60 -50.53
N VAL A 227 -13.46 -32.18 -51.59
CA VAL A 227 -14.52 -31.16 -51.58
C VAL A 227 -15.71 -31.65 -52.42
N GLU A 228 -16.93 -31.57 -51.89
CA GLU A 228 -18.16 -31.94 -52.63
C GLU A 228 -18.96 -30.71 -53.08
N THR A 229 -19.35 -30.69 -54.35
CA THR A 229 -20.21 -29.65 -54.95
C THR A 229 -21.45 -30.26 -55.61
N TYR A 230 -22.52 -29.46 -55.74
CA TYR A 230 -23.75 -29.82 -56.42
C TYR A 230 -23.97 -28.93 -57.64
N HIS A 231 -24.30 -29.54 -58.78
CA HIS A 231 -24.50 -28.86 -60.05
C HIS A 231 -25.82 -29.26 -60.69
N HIS A 232 -26.54 -28.30 -61.25
CA HIS A 232 -27.74 -28.53 -62.05
C HIS A 232 -27.67 -27.74 -63.36
N ALA A 233 -27.78 -28.46 -64.47
CA ALA A 233 -27.98 -27.89 -65.80
C ALA A 233 -29.37 -28.32 -66.28
N THR A 234 -30.24 -27.37 -66.63
CA THR A 234 -31.62 -27.61 -67.06
C THR A 234 -31.69 -28.46 -68.33
N THR A 235 -30.64 -28.41 -69.15
CA THR A 235 -30.40 -29.19 -70.37
C THR A 235 -29.74 -30.55 -70.12
N GLN A 236 -29.29 -30.86 -68.90
CA GLN A 236 -28.44 -31.99 -68.49
C GLN A 236 -26.99 -31.98 -69.05
N ASP A 237 -26.75 -31.30 -70.17
CA ASP A 237 -25.43 -31.04 -70.73
C ASP A 237 -24.81 -29.76 -70.12
N GLY A 238 -23.56 -29.86 -69.63
CA GLY A 238 -22.79 -28.72 -69.12
C GLY A 238 -21.37 -29.10 -68.69
N THR A 239 -20.58 -28.09 -68.31
CA THR A 239 -19.27 -28.25 -67.66
C THR A 239 -19.38 -27.81 -66.21
N TYR A 240 -19.06 -28.72 -65.29
CA TYR A 240 -19.02 -28.48 -63.85
C TYR A 240 -17.59 -28.18 -63.44
N VAL A 241 -17.39 -27.16 -62.61
CA VAL A 241 -16.06 -26.66 -62.25
C VAL A 241 -15.95 -26.48 -60.75
N LEU A 242 -14.85 -26.97 -60.18
CA LEU A 242 -14.28 -26.48 -58.92
C LEU A 242 -13.01 -25.69 -59.25
N ALA A 243 -12.87 -24.51 -58.66
CA ALA A 243 -11.74 -23.62 -58.91
C ALA A 243 -11.14 -23.08 -57.60
N LEU A 244 -9.82 -22.98 -57.57
CA LEU A 244 -9.04 -22.51 -56.42
C LEU A 244 -8.17 -21.32 -56.83
N HIS A 245 -7.88 -20.42 -55.89
CA HIS A 245 -7.03 -19.25 -56.12
C HIS A 245 -6.33 -18.78 -54.86
N SER A 246 -5.06 -18.40 -54.98
CA SER A 246 -4.24 -17.75 -53.94
C SER A 246 -4.85 -16.43 -53.48
N SER A 247 -4.83 -16.13 -52.18
CA SER A 247 -5.35 -14.86 -51.64
C SER A 247 -4.56 -14.38 -50.43
N ASP A 248 -4.82 -13.15 -50.00
CA ASP A 248 -4.45 -12.70 -48.66
C ASP A 248 -5.45 -13.18 -47.58
N ALA A 249 -5.14 -12.90 -46.32
CA ALA A 249 -5.98 -13.21 -45.15
C ALA A 249 -7.33 -12.47 -45.13
N SER A 250 -7.52 -11.47 -45.99
CA SER A 250 -8.79 -10.73 -46.16
C SER A 250 -9.63 -11.24 -47.34
N GLY A 251 -9.12 -12.22 -48.09
CA GLY A 251 -9.77 -12.84 -49.23
C GLY A 251 -9.60 -12.07 -50.55
N VAL A 252 -8.68 -11.09 -50.59
CA VAL A 252 -8.28 -10.43 -51.83
C VAL A 252 -7.43 -11.39 -52.64
N LEU A 253 -7.86 -11.67 -53.87
CA LEU A 253 -7.14 -12.55 -54.79
C LEU A 253 -5.75 -11.99 -55.10
N ASP A 254 -4.74 -12.84 -55.06
CA ASP A 254 -3.37 -12.48 -55.42
C ASP A 254 -3.28 -12.06 -56.89
N GLY A 255 -2.51 -11.01 -57.19
CA GLY A 255 -2.35 -10.47 -58.53
C GLY A 255 -1.37 -11.25 -59.42
N GLU A 256 -0.51 -12.07 -58.82
CA GLU A 256 0.51 -12.87 -59.52
C GLU A 256 0.12 -14.37 -59.65
N SER A 257 -1.05 -14.75 -59.12
CA SER A 257 -1.64 -16.09 -59.24
C SER A 257 -2.82 -16.08 -60.22
N ASP A 258 -3.04 -17.19 -60.91
CA ASP A 258 -4.21 -17.47 -61.73
C ASP A 258 -5.13 -18.50 -61.06
N TRP A 259 -6.34 -18.71 -61.59
CA TRP A 259 -7.28 -19.73 -61.11
C TRP A 259 -6.84 -21.14 -61.53
N LEU A 260 -6.50 -22.00 -60.56
CA LEU A 260 -6.55 -23.45 -60.75
C LEU A 260 -8.00 -23.85 -61.05
N THR A 261 -8.25 -24.59 -62.14
CA THR A 261 -9.58 -25.11 -62.47
C THR A 261 -9.60 -26.62 -62.69
N LEU A 262 -10.49 -27.28 -61.94
CA LEU A 262 -10.84 -28.69 -62.05
C LEU A 262 -12.18 -28.78 -62.76
N SER A 263 -12.20 -29.28 -64.00
CA SER A 263 -13.39 -29.28 -64.86
C SER A 263 -13.87 -30.69 -65.19
N TRP A 264 -15.18 -30.91 -65.11
CA TRP A 264 -15.87 -32.13 -65.50
C TRP A 264 -16.93 -31.81 -66.57
N ASN A 265 -16.77 -32.35 -67.78
CA ASN A 265 -17.77 -32.19 -68.84
C ASN A 265 -18.78 -33.35 -68.79
N THR A 266 -20.07 -33.06 -68.59
CA THR A 266 -21.10 -34.11 -68.44
C THR A 266 -21.38 -34.84 -69.76
N ALA A 267 -21.35 -34.14 -70.88
CA ALA A 267 -21.65 -34.69 -72.20
C ALA A 267 -20.58 -35.67 -72.70
N THR A 268 -19.30 -35.44 -72.38
CA THR A 268 -18.18 -36.35 -72.73
C THR A 268 -17.75 -37.26 -71.57
N SER A 269 -18.18 -36.99 -70.34
CA SER A 269 -17.71 -37.67 -69.11
C SER A 269 -16.18 -37.64 -68.97
N THR A 270 -15.58 -36.47 -69.22
CA THR A 270 -14.12 -36.25 -69.17
C THR A 270 -13.75 -35.24 -68.11
N PHE A 271 -12.72 -35.57 -67.32
CA PHE A 271 -12.06 -34.68 -66.38
C PHE A 271 -10.86 -33.97 -67.03
N SER A 272 -10.65 -32.70 -66.71
CA SER A 272 -9.47 -31.93 -67.10
C SER A 272 -9.04 -30.96 -65.98
N VAL A 273 -7.73 -30.75 -65.87
CA VAL A 273 -7.08 -29.86 -64.90
C VAL A 273 -6.33 -28.77 -65.68
N ASP A 274 -6.49 -27.52 -65.27
CA ASP A 274 -5.67 -26.39 -65.70
C ASP A 274 -5.08 -25.71 -64.46
N ASP A 275 -3.76 -25.84 -64.28
CA ASP A 275 -3.01 -25.39 -63.09
C ASP A 275 -1.84 -24.48 -63.50
N PRO A 276 -2.11 -23.22 -63.89
CA PRO A 276 -1.09 -22.29 -64.37
C PRO A 276 -0.11 -21.84 -63.26
N SER A 277 -0.55 -21.85 -62.00
CA SER A 277 0.24 -21.41 -60.83
C SER A 277 0.87 -22.58 -60.05
N ALA A 278 0.81 -23.82 -60.57
CA ALA A 278 1.40 -25.02 -59.98
C ALA A 278 0.97 -25.28 -58.51
N LEU A 279 -0.31 -25.05 -58.20
CA LEU A 279 -0.88 -25.24 -56.86
C LEU A 279 -1.02 -26.72 -56.48
N LEU A 280 -0.94 -27.65 -57.45
CA LEU A 280 -1.11 -29.09 -57.22
C LEU A 280 0.21 -29.87 -57.13
N PHE A 281 0.34 -30.68 -56.08
CA PHE A 281 1.44 -31.64 -55.95
C PHE A 281 1.28 -32.79 -56.94
N ASN A 282 2.32 -33.02 -57.76
CA ASN A 282 2.40 -34.12 -58.73
C ASN A 282 1.20 -34.24 -59.71
N GLN A 283 0.44 -33.16 -59.92
CA GLN A 283 -0.82 -33.14 -60.70
C GLN A 283 -1.87 -34.17 -60.25
N GLN A 284 -1.84 -34.61 -58.99
CA GLN A 284 -2.77 -35.60 -58.45
C GLN A 284 -4.10 -34.95 -58.04
N ALA A 285 -4.95 -34.65 -59.03
CA ALA A 285 -6.36 -34.34 -58.82
C ALA A 285 -7.27 -35.38 -59.48
N THR A 286 -8.44 -35.65 -58.89
CA THR A 286 -9.47 -36.51 -59.48
C THR A 286 -10.87 -35.95 -59.23
N ALA A 287 -11.81 -36.26 -60.14
CA ALA A 287 -13.23 -35.93 -59.98
C ALA A 287 -14.06 -37.22 -60.06
N THR A 288 -14.91 -37.44 -59.05
CA THR A 288 -15.82 -38.59 -58.99
C THR A 288 -17.27 -38.10 -59.08
N PRO A 289 -17.96 -38.32 -60.22
CA PRO A 289 -19.35 -37.90 -60.39
C PRO A 289 -20.33 -38.83 -59.65
N GLY A 290 -21.32 -38.25 -58.99
CA GLY A 290 -22.48 -38.94 -58.44
C GLY A 290 -23.52 -39.32 -59.51
N PRO A 291 -24.70 -39.83 -59.12
CA PRO A 291 -25.78 -40.12 -60.07
C PRO A 291 -26.37 -38.83 -60.67
N MET A 292 -26.48 -38.77 -61.99
CA MET A 292 -27.17 -37.69 -62.70
C MET A 292 -28.70 -37.84 -62.53
N THR A 293 -29.38 -36.77 -62.13
CA THR A 293 -30.84 -36.73 -61.94
C THR A 293 -31.46 -35.53 -62.65
N SER A 294 -32.79 -35.49 -62.76
CA SER A 294 -33.54 -34.34 -63.28
C SER A 294 -33.55 -33.11 -62.35
N GLN A 295 -32.77 -33.12 -61.26
CA GLN A 295 -32.57 -32.00 -60.35
C GLN A 295 -31.10 -31.58 -60.24
N GLY A 296 -30.17 -32.37 -60.80
CA GLY A 296 -28.73 -32.14 -60.73
C GLY A 296 -27.91 -33.40 -60.42
N GLN A 297 -26.62 -33.18 -60.17
CA GLN A 297 -25.59 -34.19 -59.89
C GLN A 297 -24.59 -33.63 -58.85
N SER A 298 -24.23 -34.45 -57.85
CA SER A 298 -23.10 -34.16 -56.95
C SER A 298 -21.77 -34.54 -57.61
N MET A 299 -20.71 -33.79 -57.30
CA MET A 299 -19.33 -34.02 -57.74
C MET A 299 -18.41 -34.01 -56.52
N ASN A 300 -17.62 -35.07 -56.32
CA ASN A 300 -16.55 -35.08 -55.32
C ASN A 300 -15.20 -34.87 -56.01
N TRP A 301 -14.48 -33.83 -55.60
CA TRP A 301 -13.20 -33.42 -56.13
C TRP A 301 -12.11 -33.69 -55.10
N THR A 302 -11.05 -34.40 -55.50
CA THR A 302 -9.92 -34.71 -54.61
C THR A 302 -8.62 -34.15 -55.18
N PHE A 303 -7.76 -33.55 -54.34
CA PHE A 303 -6.47 -32.99 -54.77
C PHE A 303 -5.46 -32.86 -53.61
N THR A 304 -4.17 -32.77 -53.92
CA THR A 304 -3.10 -32.45 -52.94
C THR A 304 -2.40 -31.15 -53.35
N LEU A 305 -2.14 -30.26 -52.38
CA LEU A 305 -1.46 -28.99 -52.61
C LEU A 305 0.06 -29.15 -52.71
N SER A 306 0.68 -28.34 -53.58
CA SER A 306 2.14 -28.23 -53.69
C SER A 306 2.76 -27.53 -52.48
N GLU A 307 4.09 -27.61 -52.39
CA GLU A 307 4.94 -27.04 -51.34
C GLU A 307 5.10 -25.52 -51.48
N THR A 308 5.44 -25.09 -52.70
CA THR A 308 5.63 -23.68 -53.08
C THR A 308 4.31 -23.05 -53.52
N LEU A 309 3.51 -22.59 -52.56
CA LEU A 309 2.28 -21.86 -52.82
C LEU A 309 2.54 -20.34 -52.85
N PRO A 310 1.87 -19.55 -53.73
CA PRO A 310 2.06 -18.09 -53.79
C PRO A 310 1.63 -17.33 -52.52
N SER A 311 0.76 -17.92 -51.70
CA SER A 311 0.21 -17.31 -50.49
C SER A 311 -0.27 -18.36 -49.47
N ASP A 312 -0.28 -18.00 -48.19
CA ASP A 312 -0.79 -18.84 -47.10
C ASP A 312 -2.33 -18.92 -47.02
N HIS A 313 -3.06 -18.44 -48.02
CA HIS A 313 -4.52 -18.55 -48.08
C HIS A 313 -5.05 -18.92 -49.48
N LEU A 314 -6.17 -19.64 -49.50
CA LEU A 314 -6.88 -20.07 -50.71
C LEU A 314 -8.37 -19.73 -50.67
N ARG A 315 -8.89 -19.40 -51.85
CA ARG A 315 -10.31 -19.11 -52.13
C ARG A 315 -10.89 -20.19 -53.03
N PHE A 316 -12.10 -20.65 -52.69
CA PHE A 316 -12.80 -21.69 -53.44
C PHE A 316 -13.98 -21.10 -54.22
N LYS A 317 -14.16 -21.52 -55.46
CA LYS A 317 -15.28 -21.15 -56.33
C LYS A 317 -15.82 -22.38 -57.03
N THR A 318 -17.14 -22.50 -57.12
CA THR A 318 -17.80 -23.54 -57.93
C THR A 318 -18.64 -22.90 -59.03
N SER A 319 -18.62 -23.50 -60.22
CA SER A 319 -19.36 -23.00 -61.38
C SER A 319 -20.01 -24.13 -62.17
N THR A 320 -21.20 -23.84 -62.72
CA THR A 320 -21.88 -24.63 -63.75
C THR A 320 -21.92 -23.79 -65.01
N HIS A 321 -21.30 -24.28 -66.09
CA HIS A 321 -21.35 -23.68 -67.42
C HIS A 321 -22.27 -24.51 -68.31
N ALA A 322 -23.51 -24.06 -68.46
CA ALA A 322 -24.57 -24.72 -69.25
C ALA A 322 -25.19 -23.71 -70.23
N GLU A 323 -26.53 -23.63 -70.35
CA GLU A 323 -27.21 -22.62 -71.17
C GLU A 323 -27.06 -21.23 -70.54
N ARG A 324 -26.99 -21.17 -69.20
CA ARG A 324 -26.48 -20.02 -68.44
C ARG A 324 -25.34 -20.43 -67.52
N ASN A 325 -24.48 -19.47 -67.19
CA ASN A 325 -23.50 -19.71 -66.14
C ASN A 325 -24.14 -19.49 -64.77
N ALA A 326 -23.84 -20.36 -63.81
CA ALA A 326 -24.06 -20.11 -62.39
C ALA A 326 -22.72 -20.25 -61.68
N SER A 327 -22.28 -19.24 -60.94
CA SER A 327 -20.96 -19.20 -60.29
C SER A 327 -21.06 -18.69 -58.85
N PHE A 328 -20.54 -19.46 -57.92
CA PHE A 328 -20.50 -19.11 -56.50
C PHE A 328 -19.06 -19.11 -55.97
N LEU A 329 -18.61 -17.95 -55.51
CA LEU A 329 -17.37 -17.80 -54.75
C LEU A 329 -17.69 -18.04 -53.27
N HIS A 330 -17.05 -19.02 -52.66
CA HIS A 330 -17.27 -19.36 -51.25
C HIS A 330 -16.87 -18.18 -50.34
N PRO A 331 -17.65 -17.83 -49.30
CA PRO A 331 -17.33 -16.72 -48.42
C PRO A 331 -16.09 -16.96 -47.55
N ASP A 332 -15.78 -18.20 -47.19
CA ASP A 332 -14.67 -18.52 -46.28
C ASP A 332 -13.32 -18.60 -47.01
N ILE A 333 -12.26 -18.52 -46.21
CA ILE A 333 -10.86 -18.51 -46.67
C ILE A 333 -10.19 -19.71 -46.00
N SER A 334 -9.58 -20.59 -46.79
CA SER A 334 -8.78 -21.70 -46.26
C SER A 334 -7.34 -21.23 -46.03
N SER A 335 -6.78 -21.41 -44.84
CA SER A 335 -5.35 -21.17 -44.61
C SER A 335 -4.50 -22.37 -45.01
N ILE A 336 -3.25 -22.11 -45.41
CA ILE A 336 -2.23 -23.15 -45.56
C ILE A 336 -1.59 -23.37 -44.19
N ASP A 337 -1.61 -24.62 -43.72
CA ASP A 337 -0.95 -25.03 -42.48
C ASP A 337 0.44 -25.57 -42.81
N ARG A 338 1.47 -24.78 -42.46
CA ARG A 338 2.88 -25.06 -42.72
C ARG A 338 3.65 -25.51 -41.48
N GLN A 339 2.96 -25.75 -40.36
CA GLN A 339 3.59 -26.09 -39.10
C GLN A 339 3.80 -27.60 -38.98
N VAL A 340 5.06 -28.05 -38.86
CA VAL A 340 5.44 -29.46 -38.81
C VAL A 340 6.16 -29.74 -37.49
N THR A 341 5.61 -30.64 -36.68
CA THR A 341 6.30 -31.16 -35.49
C THR A 341 7.30 -32.24 -35.89
N VAL A 342 8.53 -32.17 -35.36
CA VAL A 342 9.56 -33.23 -35.43
C VAL A 342 9.84 -33.69 -34.00
N GLU A 343 9.69 -34.99 -33.74
CA GLU A 343 9.74 -35.54 -32.38
C GLU A 343 10.66 -36.75 -32.29
N LEU A 344 11.38 -36.85 -31.17
CA LEU A 344 12.08 -38.06 -30.73
C LEU A 344 11.05 -38.95 -30.01
N ASN A 345 10.54 -39.95 -30.71
CA ASN A 345 9.46 -40.82 -30.22
C ASN A 345 9.92 -41.89 -29.21
N ASP A 346 11.15 -42.38 -29.37
CA ASP A 346 11.67 -43.53 -28.62
C ASP A 346 13.21 -43.52 -28.63
N VAL A 347 13.82 -43.95 -27.53
CA VAL A 347 15.27 -44.11 -27.37
C VAL A 347 15.49 -45.50 -26.77
N THR A 348 16.25 -46.33 -27.47
CA THR A 348 16.45 -47.74 -27.08
C THR A 348 17.92 -48.10 -26.97
N SER A 349 18.24 -49.07 -26.10
CA SER A 349 19.60 -49.51 -25.79
C SER A 349 19.65 -51.02 -25.57
N GLU A 350 20.80 -51.66 -25.86
CA GLU A 350 21.04 -53.07 -25.50
C GLU A 350 21.40 -53.28 -24.02
N MET A 351 21.72 -52.19 -23.31
CA MET A 351 21.94 -52.17 -21.86
C MET A 351 20.89 -51.27 -21.20
N SER A 352 20.29 -51.74 -20.11
CA SER A 352 19.30 -50.98 -19.33
C SER A 352 19.45 -51.40 -17.86
N SER A 353 19.50 -50.42 -16.95
CA SER A 353 19.54 -50.67 -15.50
C SER A 353 18.14 -50.81 -14.88
N GLN A 354 17.08 -50.36 -15.57
CA GLN A 354 15.69 -50.60 -15.17
C GLN A 354 15.11 -51.91 -15.74
N GLY A 355 15.77 -52.50 -16.74
CA GLY A 355 15.42 -53.77 -17.34
C GLY A 355 14.44 -53.62 -18.50
N GLY A 356 14.92 -53.91 -19.71
CA GLY A 356 14.15 -53.73 -20.93
C GLY A 356 15.07 -53.41 -22.10
N ALA A 357 14.58 -52.59 -23.03
CA ALA A 357 15.38 -52.04 -24.11
C ALA A 357 15.09 -50.55 -24.36
N SER A 358 14.13 -49.93 -23.66
CA SER A 358 13.93 -48.48 -23.64
C SER A 358 14.94 -47.81 -22.71
N VAL A 359 15.26 -46.54 -22.98
CA VAL A 359 16.05 -45.69 -22.09
C VAL A 359 15.13 -44.66 -21.45
N ASP A 360 14.93 -44.77 -20.14
CA ASP A 360 14.04 -43.89 -19.37
C ASP A 360 14.81 -42.70 -18.74
N GLN A 361 14.08 -41.64 -18.36
CA GLN A 361 14.67 -40.47 -17.71
C GLN A 361 15.29 -40.84 -16.35
N GLY A 362 16.55 -40.43 -16.14
CA GLY A 362 17.33 -40.73 -14.94
C GLY A 362 17.91 -42.14 -14.90
N GLU A 363 17.79 -42.92 -15.97
CA GLU A 363 18.37 -44.27 -16.05
C GLU A 363 19.90 -44.24 -16.03
N VAL A 364 20.53 -45.25 -15.43
CA VAL A 364 21.99 -45.41 -15.42
C VAL A 364 22.40 -46.35 -16.55
N LEU A 365 23.33 -45.91 -17.40
CA LEU A 365 23.93 -46.69 -18.47
C LEU A 365 25.46 -46.70 -18.35
N PRO A 366 26.16 -47.77 -18.75
CA PRO A 366 27.61 -47.76 -18.81
C PRO A 366 28.13 -46.84 -19.92
N GLY A 367 29.38 -46.38 -19.80
CA GLY A 367 30.08 -45.67 -20.87
C GLY A 367 30.14 -46.48 -22.18
N ASN A 368 30.12 -45.78 -23.32
CA ASN A 368 30.11 -46.37 -24.68
C ASN A 368 28.91 -47.30 -24.97
N THR A 369 27.75 -46.99 -24.39
CA THR A 369 26.47 -47.68 -24.68
C THR A 369 25.92 -47.22 -26.04
N SER A 370 25.39 -48.14 -26.84
CA SER A 370 24.79 -47.82 -28.15
C SER A 370 23.30 -47.54 -28.02
N LEU A 371 22.89 -46.35 -28.44
CA LEU A 371 21.51 -45.85 -28.45
C LEU A 371 20.94 -45.90 -29.87
N ASN A 372 19.72 -46.38 -30.01
CA ASN A 372 18.92 -46.38 -31.24
C ASN A 372 17.68 -45.50 -31.04
N LEU A 373 17.65 -44.36 -31.74
CA LEU A 373 16.70 -43.28 -31.61
C LEU A 373 15.67 -43.34 -32.75
N THR A 374 14.39 -43.22 -32.43
CA THR A 374 13.30 -43.15 -33.42
C THR A 374 12.78 -41.73 -33.54
N ILE A 375 12.99 -41.09 -34.70
CA ILE A 375 12.60 -39.70 -34.98
C ILE A 375 11.49 -39.69 -36.04
N ASP A 376 10.39 -38.97 -35.81
CA ASP A 376 9.24 -38.88 -36.74
C ASP A 376 8.80 -37.44 -36.94
N HIS A 377 8.03 -37.18 -37.99
CA HIS A 377 7.61 -35.83 -38.37
C HIS A 377 6.16 -35.79 -38.89
N ARG A 378 5.39 -34.79 -38.43
CA ARG A 378 3.94 -34.69 -38.66
C ARG A 378 3.46 -33.24 -38.67
N PHE A 379 2.44 -32.91 -39.45
CA PHE A 379 1.79 -31.59 -39.36
C PHE A 379 1.15 -31.41 -37.98
N THR A 380 1.48 -30.32 -37.30
CA THR A 380 1.12 -30.07 -35.89
C THR A 380 -0.39 -30.10 -35.67
N ASN A 381 -1.18 -29.52 -36.58
CA ASN A 381 -2.62 -29.39 -36.40
C ASN A 381 -3.44 -30.60 -36.89
N SER A 382 -2.90 -31.41 -37.82
CA SER A 382 -3.64 -32.54 -38.43
C SER A 382 -3.10 -33.92 -38.07
N GLY A 383 -1.88 -34.01 -37.53
CA GLY A 383 -1.18 -35.27 -37.29
C GLY A 383 -0.81 -36.05 -38.56
N LEU A 384 -1.05 -35.49 -39.76
CA LEU A 384 -0.70 -36.12 -41.02
C LEU A 384 0.81 -36.10 -41.22
N ARG A 385 1.38 -37.23 -41.65
CA ARG A 385 2.78 -37.28 -42.08
C ARG A 385 2.99 -36.53 -43.39
N LEU A 386 4.15 -35.93 -43.50
CA LEU A 386 4.65 -35.21 -44.67
C LEU A 386 5.01 -36.23 -45.76
N LEU A 387 4.45 -36.11 -46.96
CA LEU A 387 4.68 -37.05 -48.07
C LEU A 387 5.70 -36.54 -49.09
N GLY A 388 6.24 -35.33 -48.91
CA GLY A 388 7.32 -34.77 -49.73
C GLY A 388 7.86 -33.45 -49.20
N GLY A 389 9.13 -33.17 -49.55
CA GLY A 389 9.95 -32.03 -49.13
C GLY A 389 11.06 -32.45 -48.15
N ALA A 390 11.93 -31.52 -47.74
CA ALA A 390 13.21 -31.83 -47.08
C ALA A 390 13.29 -31.33 -45.62
N ILE A 391 13.44 -32.26 -44.67
CA ILE A 391 13.78 -31.96 -43.27
C ILE A 391 15.12 -32.64 -42.94
N GLU A 392 16.09 -31.87 -42.48
CA GLU A 392 17.33 -32.37 -41.91
C GLU A 392 17.24 -32.34 -40.38
N CYS A 393 17.74 -33.37 -39.71
CA CYS A 393 17.83 -33.46 -38.26
C CYS A 393 19.29 -33.59 -37.82
N ARG A 394 19.56 -33.19 -36.57
CA ARG A 394 20.83 -33.35 -35.87
C ARG A 394 20.56 -33.82 -34.44
N ILE A 395 21.44 -34.65 -33.90
CA ILE A 395 21.37 -35.16 -32.53
C ILE A 395 22.50 -34.50 -31.72
N HIS A 396 22.19 -34.06 -30.51
CA HIS A 396 23.13 -33.49 -29.55
C HIS A 396 23.17 -34.35 -28.28
N LEU A 397 24.38 -34.55 -27.77
CA LEU A 397 24.71 -35.33 -26.57
C LEU A 397 25.61 -34.47 -25.68
N ASP A 398 25.02 -33.83 -24.68
CA ASP A 398 25.70 -32.88 -23.80
C ASP A 398 25.93 -33.54 -22.43
N LEU A 399 27.15 -33.96 -22.14
CA LEU A 399 27.53 -34.65 -20.90
C LEU A 399 28.05 -33.64 -19.86
N HIS A 400 27.35 -33.53 -18.74
CA HIS A 400 27.77 -32.80 -17.54
C HIS A 400 28.42 -33.75 -16.55
N THR A 401 29.73 -33.64 -16.38
CA THR A 401 30.50 -34.51 -15.49
C THR A 401 30.34 -34.07 -14.04
N PHE A 402 30.49 -35.00 -13.10
CA PHE A 402 30.57 -34.65 -11.68
C PHE A 402 31.94 -34.11 -11.25
N ASP A 403 32.98 -34.34 -12.05
CA ASP A 403 34.32 -33.79 -11.84
C ASP A 403 34.37 -32.27 -12.07
N THR A 404 35.15 -31.57 -11.25
CA THR A 404 35.37 -30.13 -11.38
C THR A 404 36.76 -29.82 -11.94
N ASP A 405 36.84 -28.78 -12.77
CA ASP A 405 38.10 -28.25 -13.29
C ASP A 405 38.95 -27.57 -12.18
N SER A 406 40.10 -27.01 -12.57
CA SER A 406 40.98 -26.25 -11.65
C SER A 406 40.38 -24.94 -11.11
N SER A 407 39.21 -24.53 -11.60
CA SER A 407 38.44 -23.36 -11.18
C SER A 407 37.28 -23.74 -10.24
N GLY A 408 36.96 -25.02 -10.12
CA GLY A 408 35.83 -25.55 -9.35
C GLY A 408 34.52 -25.65 -10.15
N GLU A 409 34.55 -25.49 -11.47
CA GLU A 409 33.36 -25.64 -12.34
C GLU A 409 33.27 -27.08 -12.88
N ARG A 410 32.05 -27.65 -12.95
CA ARG A 410 31.83 -28.98 -13.53
C ARG A 410 32.32 -29.01 -14.97
N ILE A 411 33.12 -30.03 -15.33
CA ILE A 411 33.55 -30.24 -16.72
C ILE A 411 32.32 -30.65 -17.54
N TRP A 412 32.25 -30.23 -18.80
CA TRP A 412 31.22 -30.65 -19.74
C TRP A 412 31.82 -31.02 -21.09
N THR A 413 31.21 -31.99 -21.78
CA THR A 413 31.63 -32.44 -23.11
C THR A 413 30.41 -32.65 -24.00
N ASN A 414 30.33 -31.91 -25.11
CA ASN A 414 29.20 -31.98 -26.03
C ASN A 414 29.61 -32.65 -27.33
N GLU A 415 28.95 -33.76 -27.66
CA GLU A 415 29.06 -34.44 -28.95
C GLU A 415 27.83 -34.18 -29.79
N THR A 416 28.00 -33.88 -31.07
CA THR A 416 26.90 -33.41 -31.93
C THR A 416 27.04 -34.00 -33.33
N SER A 417 26.00 -34.66 -33.84
CA SER A 417 26.06 -35.44 -35.09
C SER A 417 26.33 -34.57 -36.32
N GLU A 418 26.56 -35.17 -37.49
CA GLU A 418 26.31 -34.44 -38.75
C GLU A 418 24.79 -34.30 -38.97
N TRP A 419 24.38 -33.38 -39.85
CA TRP A 419 22.98 -33.24 -40.28
C TRP A 419 22.61 -34.41 -41.21
N PHE A 420 21.42 -34.99 -41.02
CA PHE A 420 20.92 -36.11 -41.83
C PHE A 420 19.45 -35.92 -42.24
N ASP A 421 19.09 -36.40 -43.43
CA ASP A 421 17.73 -36.28 -43.97
C ASP A 421 16.72 -37.22 -43.27
N LEU A 422 15.55 -36.68 -42.91
CA LEU A 422 14.40 -37.48 -42.49
C LEU A 422 13.62 -37.99 -43.74
N PRO A 423 13.29 -39.28 -43.82
CA PRO A 423 12.64 -39.88 -44.99
C PRO A 423 11.14 -39.61 -45.00
N ALA A 424 10.62 -39.02 -46.08
CA ALA A 424 9.18 -38.70 -46.20
C ALA A 424 8.26 -39.92 -45.94
N GLY A 425 7.17 -39.68 -45.20
CA GLY A 425 6.10 -40.65 -44.89
C GLY A 425 6.41 -41.70 -43.82
N GLN A 426 7.65 -41.80 -43.31
CA GLN A 426 8.06 -42.79 -42.32
C GLN A 426 9.02 -42.22 -41.27
N ALA A 427 9.10 -42.86 -40.10
CA ALA A 427 10.09 -42.50 -39.08
C ALA A 427 11.52 -42.87 -39.53
N HIS A 428 12.50 -42.13 -39.02
CA HIS A 428 13.92 -42.41 -39.12
C HIS A 428 14.41 -43.16 -37.88
N HIS A 429 15.38 -44.06 -38.04
CA HIS A 429 16.09 -44.72 -36.94
C HIS A 429 17.58 -44.39 -37.01
N ALA A 430 18.09 -43.71 -35.98
CA ALA A 430 19.48 -43.26 -35.91
C ALA A 430 20.22 -43.97 -34.76
N ASN A 431 21.44 -44.46 -35.02
CA ASN A 431 22.28 -45.09 -34.00
C ASN A 431 23.43 -44.15 -33.61
N ILE A 432 23.63 -43.95 -32.30
CA ILE A 432 24.71 -43.14 -31.73
C ILE A 432 25.25 -43.85 -30.48
N ASN A 433 26.53 -43.68 -30.14
CA ASN A 433 27.09 -44.21 -28.90
C ASN A 433 27.23 -43.08 -27.87
N THR A 434 27.06 -43.40 -26.59
CA THR A 434 27.38 -42.49 -25.48
C THR A 434 28.90 -42.37 -25.30
N PRO A 435 29.42 -41.31 -24.64
CA PRO A 435 30.84 -41.19 -24.33
C PRO A 435 31.38 -42.39 -23.54
N GLU A 436 32.64 -42.77 -23.77
CA GLU A 436 33.30 -43.87 -23.04
C GLU A 436 33.73 -43.49 -21.62
N SER A 437 34.10 -42.22 -21.41
CA SER A 437 34.55 -41.62 -20.15
C SER A 437 34.59 -40.09 -20.33
N PRO A 438 34.38 -39.26 -19.30
CA PRO A 438 34.10 -39.59 -17.89
C PRO A 438 32.62 -39.90 -17.57
N SER A 439 32.32 -40.20 -16.30
CA SER A 439 30.94 -40.35 -15.79
C SER A 439 30.22 -38.99 -15.63
N GLY A 440 28.90 -38.95 -15.82
CA GLY A 440 28.13 -37.71 -15.72
C GLY A 440 26.64 -37.85 -16.05
N GLU A 441 25.92 -36.73 -15.90
CA GLU A 441 24.54 -36.54 -16.38
C GLU A 441 24.60 -36.22 -17.89
N LEU A 442 23.99 -37.05 -18.73
CA LEU A 442 23.95 -36.89 -20.19
C LEU A 442 22.59 -36.38 -20.64
N GLN A 443 22.59 -35.27 -21.37
CA GLN A 443 21.41 -34.66 -21.99
C GLN A 443 21.37 -35.01 -23.49
N LEU A 444 20.32 -35.72 -23.91
CA LEU A 444 20.06 -36.07 -25.31
C LEU A 444 18.91 -35.23 -25.87
N TRP A 445 19.16 -34.46 -26.92
CA TRP A 445 18.12 -33.68 -27.61
C TRP A 445 18.35 -33.63 -29.14
N ILE A 446 17.32 -33.19 -29.87
CA ILE A 446 17.35 -33.09 -31.33
C ILE A 446 17.16 -31.66 -31.81
N GLU A 447 17.80 -31.33 -32.94
CA GLU A 447 17.64 -30.06 -33.64
C GLU A 447 17.19 -30.36 -35.08
N ALA A 448 16.13 -29.70 -35.55
CA ALA A 448 15.63 -29.89 -36.91
C ALA A 448 15.68 -28.59 -37.73
N ARG A 449 15.96 -28.72 -39.03
CA ARG A 449 15.92 -27.61 -40.00
C ARG A 449 15.34 -28.06 -41.33
N THR A 450 14.95 -27.10 -42.16
CA THR A 450 14.45 -27.34 -43.52
C THR A 450 14.96 -26.25 -44.46
N SER A 451 15.05 -26.56 -45.75
CA SER A 451 15.23 -25.59 -46.84
C SER A 451 13.92 -24.97 -47.32
N GLU A 452 12.79 -25.52 -46.88
CA GLU A 452 11.45 -25.26 -47.38
C GLU A 452 10.71 -24.25 -46.49
N ASP A 453 9.57 -23.77 -46.97
CA ASP A 453 8.75 -22.75 -46.29
C ASP A 453 7.83 -23.38 -45.20
N TRP A 454 8.42 -24.19 -44.32
CA TRP A 454 7.74 -24.83 -43.18
C TRP A 454 8.24 -24.29 -41.85
N GLU A 455 7.30 -24.15 -40.91
CA GLU A 455 7.60 -23.82 -39.52
C GLU A 455 7.82 -25.14 -38.76
N LEU A 456 9.09 -25.51 -38.55
CA LEU A 456 9.43 -26.68 -37.76
C LEU A 456 9.29 -26.40 -36.26
N VAL A 457 8.52 -27.25 -35.59
CA VAL A 457 8.42 -27.32 -34.13
C VAL A 457 9.11 -28.60 -33.69
N PHE A 458 10.09 -28.52 -32.81
CA PHE A 458 10.73 -29.71 -32.24
C PHE A 458 10.99 -29.48 -30.76
N ASP A 459 10.96 -30.55 -29.97
CA ASP A 459 11.24 -30.45 -28.55
C ASP A 459 12.74 -30.27 -28.32
N THR A 460 13.09 -29.20 -27.60
CA THR A 460 14.46 -28.91 -27.16
C THR A 460 14.68 -29.35 -25.71
N THR A 461 13.68 -29.95 -25.06
CA THR A 461 13.81 -30.54 -23.73
C THR A 461 14.66 -31.80 -23.85
N PRO A 462 15.81 -31.88 -23.16
CA PRO A 462 16.65 -33.06 -23.24
C PRO A 462 16.05 -34.24 -22.49
N LEU A 463 16.20 -35.44 -23.04
CA LEU A 463 16.12 -36.67 -22.27
C LEU A 463 17.41 -36.78 -21.44
N GLU A 464 17.26 -36.71 -20.12
CA GLU A 464 18.38 -36.73 -19.17
C GLU A 464 18.54 -38.14 -18.60
N PHE A 465 19.75 -38.70 -18.65
CA PHE A 465 20.09 -40.02 -18.07
C PHE A 465 21.58 -40.04 -17.67
N ILE A 466 22.00 -41.00 -16.86
CA ILE A 466 23.33 -41.02 -16.24
C ILE A 466 24.25 -41.98 -16.99
N ILE A 467 25.46 -41.51 -17.33
CA ILE A 467 26.56 -42.36 -17.78
C ILE A 467 27.49 -42.66 -16.61
N ASN A 468 27.66 -43.94 -16.28
CA ASN A 468 28.75 -44.38 -15.40
C ASN A 468 29.83 -45.11 -16.21
N ALA A 469 31.02 -44.52 -16.27
CA ALA A 469 32.20 -45.08 -16.94
C ALA A 469 33.13 -45.85 -15.98
N ASP A 470 32.98 -45.66 -14.67
CA ASP A 470 33.90 -46.15 -13.63
C ASP A 470 33.17 -47.00 -12.58
N GLY A 471 33.90 -47.90 -11.93
CA GLY A 471 33.33 -48.79 -10.90
C GLY A 471 33.39 -48.24 -9.47
N PRO A 472 32.60 -48.82 -8.55
CA PRO A 472 32.42 -48.31 -7.20
C PRO A 472 33.69 -48.39 -6.36
N THR A 473 34.09 -47.28 -5.78
CA THR A 473 35.30 -47.18 -4.93
C THR A 473 34.91 -47.07 -3.47
N LEU A 474 35.34 -48.02 -2.64
CA LEU A 474 35.14 -47.95 -1.17
C LEU A 474 36.05 -46.86 -0.57
N LEU A 475 35.43 -45.88 0.08
CA LEU A 475 36.10 -44.74 0.74
C LEU A 475 36.34 -44.98 2.24
N ASP A 476 35.33 -45.48 2.95
CA ASP A 476 35.34 -45.59 4.41
C ASP A 476 34.47 -46.74 4.92
N VAL A 477 34.76 -47.22 6.14
CA VAL A 477 34.09 -48.36 6.80
C VAL A 477 33.96 -48.09 8.30
N SER A 478 32.75 -48.27 8.83
CA SER A 478 32.46 -48.18 10.28
C SER A 478 31.76 -49.45 10.77
N PRO A 479 32.11 -50.04 11.93
CA PRO A 479 33.27 -49.69 12.78
C PRO A 479 34.60 -49.84 12.03
N ASN A 480 35.66 -49.24 12.56
CA ASN A 480 36.97 -49.30 11.92
C ASN A 480 37.46 -50.77 11.86
N LEU A 481 38.27 -51.08 10.85
CA LEU A 481 38.89 -52.40 10.74
C LEU A 481 39.74 -52.69 11.98
N ASP A 482 39.51 -53.86 12.60
CA ASP A 482 40.20 -54.34 13.81
C ASP A 482 39.89 -53.52 15.09
N GLU A 483 38.74 -52.84 15.15
CA GLU A 483 38.28 -52.10 16.34
C GLU A 483 37.75 -53.04 17.44
N TYR A 484 38.13 -52.79 18.71
CA TYR A 484 37.60 -53.49 19.90
C TYR A 484 36.44 -52.70 20.50
N THR A 485 35.23 -53.26 20.48
CA THR A 485 34.00 -52.46 20.55
C THR A 485 32.86 -53.18 21.28
N ASN A 486 32.13 -52.43 22.14
CA ASN A 486 31.09 -52.98 23.01
C ASN A 486 30.02 -53.73 22.22
N GLU A 487 29.68 -54.95 22.65
CA GLU A 487 28.61 -55.78 22.08
C GLU A 487 27.28 -55.00 21.94
N GLU A 488 26.64 -55.06 20.77
CA GLU A 488 25.37 -54.34 20.52
C GLU A 488 24.36 -55.21 19.76
N THR A 489 23.08 -55.12 20.16
CA THR A 489 21.99 -55.90 19.56
C THR A 489 21.65 -55.42 18.15
N TYR A 490 21.93 -54.14 17.86
CA TYR A 490 21.65 -53.49 16.59
C TYR A 490 22.86 -52.72 16.03
N ARG A 491 24.07 -53.33 16.08
CA ARG A 491 25.28 -52.73 15.54
C ARG A 491 25.09 -52.38 14.07
N THR A 492 25.24 -51.11 13.73
CA THR A 492 25.22 -50.67 12.35
C THR A 492 26.63 -50.75 11.79
N VAL A 493 26.81 -51.53 10.74
CA VAL A 493 28.03 -51.59 9.94
C VAL A 493 27.78 -50.79 8.66
N SER A 494 28.57 -49.75 8.44
CA SER A 494 28.40 -48.77 7.38
C SER A 494 29.58 -48.80 6.40
N PHE A 495 29.29 -48.75 5.11
CA PHE A 495 30.27 -48.66 4.03
C PHE A 495 29.99 -47.41 3.21
N LEU A 496 30.98 -46.53 3.06
CA LEU A 496 30.87 -45.36 2.20
C LEU A 496 31.57 -45.63 0.87
N PHE A 497 30.82 -45.62 -0.22
CA PHE A 497 31.34 -45.74 -1.58
C PHE A 497 31.29 -44.39 -2.31
N HIS A 498 32.21 -44.18 -3.24
CA HIS A 498 32.06 -43.23 -4.34
C HIS A 498 31.67 -43.99 -5.60
N ASP A 499 30.49 -43.68 -6.16
CA ASP A 499 30.00 -44.22 -7.42
C ASP A 499 28.94 -43.30 -8.04
N VAL A 500 28.92 -43.20 -9.38
CA VAL A 500 27.97 -42.34 -10.11
C VAL A 500 26.70 -43.11 -10.50
N GLY A 501 26.80 -44.41 -10.77
CA GLY A 501 25.67 -45.26 -11.14
C GLY A 501 24.88 -45.77 -9.93
N GLY A 502 25.55 -46.02 -8.81
CA GLY A 502 24.93 -46.42 -7.55
C GLY A 502 24.50 -47.87 -7.46
N PHE A 503 23.79 -48.22 -6.39
CA PHE A 503 23.42 -49.60 -6.07
C PHE A 503 21.92 -49.78 -5.89
N SER A 504 21.42 -50.96 -6.26
CA SER A 504 20.08 -51.41 -5.89
C SER A 504 20.13 -52.67 -5.01
N ASN A 505 18.98 -52.99 -4.42
CA ASN A 505 18.77 -54.25 -3.69
C ASN A 505 18.83 -55.51 -4.60
N GLU A 506 18.91 -55.32 -5.92
CA GLU A 506 19.02 -56.40 -6.91
C GLU A 506 20.46 -56.61 -7.39
N THR A 507 21.28 -55.54 -7.43
CA THR A 507 22.67 -55.60 -7.88
C THR A 507 23.66 -55.88 -6.75
N LEU A 508 23.35 -55.49 -5.51
CA LEU A 508 24.22 -55.66 -4.33
C LEU A 508 23.67 -56.71 -3.35
N THR A 509 24.55 -57.47 -2.70
CA THR A 509 24.23 -58.44 -1.63
C THR A 509 25.17 -58.22 -0.44
N ALA A 510 24.59 -58.17 0.76
CA ALA A 510 25.30 -58.09 2.02
C ALA A 510 25.30 -59.42 2.78
N LEU A 511 26.42 -59.73 3.43
CA LEU A 511 26.66 -60.98 4.13
C LEU A 511 27.33 -60.68 5.48
N SER A 512 26.89 -61.32 6.57
CA SER A 512 27.54 -61.21 7.90
C SER A 512 28.03 -62.56 8.42
N TRP A 513 29.07 -62.51 9.23
CA TRP A 513 29.62 -63.64 9.97
C TRP A 513 29.94 -63.18 11.40
N LEU A 514 29.56 -63.97 12.39
CA LEU A 514 29.86 -63.78 13.80
C LEU A 514 30.45 -65.07 14.37
N GLU A 515 31.57 -64.98 15.07
CA GLU A 515 32.33 -66.16 15.52
C GLU A 515 31.49 -67.13 16.35
N ALA A 516 30.75 -66.67 17.36
CA ALA A 516 29.89 -67.54 18.16
C ALA A 516 28.70 -68.16 17.41
N ARG A 517 28.30 -67.58 16.27
CA ARG A 517 27.11 -67.98 15.50
C ARG A 517 27.43 -68.88 14.32
N ASP A 518 28.47 -68.51 13.58
CA ASP A 518 28.71 -68.97 12.20
C ASP A 518 30.00 -69.79 12.05
N ASP A 519 30.96 -69.69 12.99
CA ASP A 519 32.22 -70.44 12.94
C ASP A 519 31.98 -71.96 12.95
N GLY A 520 32.67 -72.67 12.06
CA GLY A 520 32.52 -74.12 11.87
C GLY A 520 31.15 -74.61 11.39
N THR A 521 30.18 -73.74 11.10
CA THR A 521 28.80 -74.13 10.69
C THR A 521 28.75 -74.94 9.39
N ASN A 522 29.78 -74.82 8.55
CA ASN A 522 29.96 -75.61 7.33
C ASN A 522 30.42 -77.07 7.58
N GLY A 523 30.67 -77.46 8.83
CA GLY A 523 31.22 -78.76 9.22
C GLY A 523 32.75 -78.80 9.39
N GLY A 524 33.40 -77.63 9.38
CA GLY A 524 34.81 -77.41 9.70
C GLY A 524 35.12 -77.49 11.19
N ALA A 525 36.31 -77.00 11.57
CA ALA A 525 36.63 -76.71 12.96
C ALA A 525 36.18 -75.28 13.28
N ALA A 526 35.73 -75.04 14.50
CA ALA A 526 35.62 -73.67 15.01
C ALA A 526 37.05 -73.20 15.35
N ASP A 527 37.61 -72.36 14.49
CA ASP A 527 38.99 -71.87 14.58
C ASP A 527 39.12 -70.33 14.50
N GLY A 528 37.99 -69.60 14.51
CA GLY A 528 37.92 -68.15 14.43
C GLY A 528 38.16 -67.56 13.03
N ILE A 529 38.42 -68.42 12.03
CA ILE A 529 38.76 -68.01 10.66
C ILE A 529 37.55 -68.21 9.73
N PRO A 530 36.92 -67.12 9.26
CA PRO A 530 35.66 -67.19 8.55
C PRO A 530 35.84 -67.74 7.14
N GLN A 531 34.88 -68.55 6.69
CA GLN A 531 34.86 -69.07 5.33
C GLN A 531 33.63 -68.56 4.59
N ARG A 532 33.75 -68.22 3.30
CA ARG A 532 32.66 -67.64 2.50
C ARG A 532 31.33 -68.41 2.57
N ILE A 533 31.37 -69.72 2.83
CA ILE A 533 30.19 -70.59 2.95
C ILE A 533 29.48 -70.53 4.32
N GLU A 534 30.11 -69.97 5.34
CA GLU A 534 29.54 -69.77 6.69
C GLU A 534 28.76 -68.44 6.81
N TYR A 535 29.18 -67.43 6.04
CA TYR A 535 28.54 -66.12 5.96
C TYR A 535 27.04 -66.22 5.63
N GLN A 536 26.21 -65.52 6.42
CA GLN A 536 24.75 -65.49 6.28
C GLN A 536 24.29 -64.21 5.55
N PRO A 537 23.30 -64.29 4.63
CA PRO A 537 22.69 -63.11 4.01
C PRO A 537 22.14 -62.15 5.05
N SER A 538 22.44 -60.87 4.89
CA SER A 538 22.05 -59.79 5.80
C SER A 538 21.26 -58.72 5.05
N LEU A 539 20.27 -58.12 5.72
CA LEU A 539 19.55 -56.98 5.15
C LEU A 539 20.45 -55.74 5.20
N PHE A 540 20.40 -54.96 4.13
CA PHE A 540 21.09 -53.68 4.02
C PHE A 540 20.14 -52.59 3.56
N TYR A 541 20.54 -51.35 3.81
CA TYR A 541 19.87 -50.14 3.35
C TYR A 541 20.89 -49.24 2.67
N THR A 542 20.55 -48.71 1.51
CA THR A 542 21.37 -47.72 0.80
C THR A 542 20.86 -46.31 1.07
N HIS A 543 21.79 -45.36 1.17
CA HIS A 543 21.52 -43.92 1.21
C HIS A 543 22.52 -43.21 0.28
N GLN A 544 22.05 -42.22 -0.45
CA GLN A 544 22.82 -41.49 -1.46
C GLN A 544 22.88 -40.00 -1.10
N ASP A 545 24.09 -39.44 -1.11
CA ASP A 545 24.35 -38.00 -1.09
C ASP A 545 25.28 -37.65 -2.27
N GLY A 546 24.71 -37.14 -3.37
CA GLY A 546 25.41 -36.99 -4.64
C GLY A 546 25.95 -38.32 -5.17
N ASN A 547 27.28 -38.41 -5.33
CA ASN A 547 27.98 -39.64 -5.75
C ASN A 547 28.47 -40.48 -4.57
N GLN A 548 28.14 -40.10 -3.34
CA GLN A 548 28.49 -40.87 -2.15
C GLN A 548 27.34 -41.79 -1.74
N TRP A 549 27.62 -43.09 -1.73
CA TRP A 549 26.67 -44.14 -1.44
C TRP A 549 27.01 -44.82 -0.11
N THR A 550 26.18 -44.60 0.90
CA THR A 550 26.29 -45.26 2.20
C THR A 550 25.48 -46.56 2.18
N VAL A 551 26.13 -47.70 2.41
CA VAL A 551 25.47 -49.01 2.58
C VAL A 551 25.51 -49.37 4.06
N ASN A 552 24.34 -49.44 4.70
CA ASN A 552 24.20 -49.74 6.13
C ASN A 552 23.60 -51.14 6.35
N ILE A 553 24.24 -51.94 7.19
CA ILE A 553 23.83 -53.30 7.57
C ILE A 553 23.69 -53.38 9.08
N THR A 554 22.61 -53.99 9.58
CA THR A 554 22.44 -54.21 11.02
C THR A 554 22.86 -55.63 11.40
N VAL A 555 23.83 -55.73 12.30
CA VAL A 555 24.35 -56.98 12.87
C VAL A 555 24.05 -57.01 14.37
N ASN A 556 23.70 -58.18 14.90
CA ASN A 556 23.53 -58.40 16.34
C ASN A 556 24.74 -59.19 16.85
N ASP A 557 25.73 -58.51 17.45
CA ASP A 557 26.95 -59.16 17.92
C ASP A 557 26.96 -59.52 19.41
N THR A 558 25.85 -59.32 20.15
CA THR A 558 25.69 -59.83 21.55
C THR A 558 25.61 -61.36 21.66
N VAL A 559 25.87 -62.08 20.56
CA VAL A 559 26.00 -63.54 20.53
C VAL A 559 27.44 -63.95 20.78
N ASN A 560 28.40 -63.07 20.48
CA ASN A 560 29.82 -63.24 20.77
C ASN A 560 30.10 -63.08 22.27
N ASP A 561 31.06 -63.84 22.78
CA ASP A 561 31.74 -63.54 24.05
C ASP A 561 32.82 -62.45 23.85
N ASP A 562 33.29 -61.85 24.94
CA ASP A 562 34.47 -60.98 24.99
C ASP A 562 35.67 -61.56 24.19
N HIS A 563 36.29 -60.75 23.33
CA HIS A 563 37.37 -61.11 22.39
C HIS A 563 37.00 -62.01 21.17
N GLN A 564 35.72 -62.15 20.82
CA GLN A 564 35.30 -62.84 19.59
C GLN A 564 34.97 -61.88 18.44
N TRP A 565 35.11 -62.36 17.19
CA TRP A 565 35.08 -61.50 16.00
C TRP A 565 33.71 -61.40 15.32
N GLY A 566 33.44 -60.22 14.76
CA GLY A 566 32.34 -59.96 13.83
C GLY A 566 32.85 -59.43 12.49
N ARG A 567 32.23 -59.86 11.39
CA ARG A 567 32.67 -59.54 10.02
C ARG A 567 31.51 -59.37 9.05
N VAL A 568 31.70 -58.53 8.04
CA VAL A 568 30.74 -58.28 6.95
C VAL A 568 31.44 -58.29 5.61
N LEU A 569 30.80 -58.90 4.60
CA LEU A 569 31.26 -59.02 3.22
C LEU A 569 30.18 -58.48 2.26
N LEU A 570 30.60 -57.71 1.26
CA LEU A 570 29.74 -57.19 0.19
C LEU A 570 30.08 -57.88 -1.14
N GLU A 571 29.06 -58.31 -1.89
CA GLU A 571 29.20 -58.92 -3.20
C GLU A 571 28.14 -58.37 -4.16
N GLY A 572 28.49 -58.10 -5.43
CA GLY A 572 27.55 -57.57 -6.41
C GLY A 572 28.18 -56.58 -7.38
N THR A 573 27.33 -55.79 -8.04
CA THR A 573 27.71 -54.68 -8.93
C THR A 573 26.98 -53.38 -8.58
N ASP A 574 27.46 -52.28 -9.12
CA ASP A 574 26.66 -51.06 -9.31
C ASP A 574 25.56 -51.29 -10.39
N LEU A 575 24.78 -50.24 -10.68
CA LEU A 575 23.74 -50.25 -11.71
C LEU A 575 24.26 -50.25 -13.16
N ALA A 576 25.52 -49.84 -13.41
CA ALA A 576 26.15 -49.97 -14.73
C ALA A 576 26.86 -51.32 -14.96
N GLY A 577 26.98 -52.17 -13.92
CA GLY A 577 27.48 -53.55 -14.00
C GLY A 577 28.95 -53.75 -13.58
N PHE A 578 29.60 -52.73 -13.03
CA PHE A 578 30.93 -52.82 -12.43
C PHE A 578 30.86 -53.46 -11.04
N SER A 579 31.75 -54.42 -10.78
CA SER A 579 31.77 -55.15 -9.50
C SER A 579 32.29 -54.31 -8.33
N VAL A 580 31.72 -54.53 -7.13
CA VAL A 580 32.29 -53.98 -5.89
C VAL A 580 33.73 -54.47 -5.65
N PRO A 581 34.59 -53.69 -4.96
CA PRO A 581 35.98 -54.06 -4.68
C PRO A 581 36.06 -55.43 -3.99
N ALA A 582 36.85 -56.35 -4.54
CA ALA A 582 36.94 -57.72 -4.04
C ALA A 582 37.83 -57.81 -2.78
N VAL A 583 37.31 -58.42 -1.72
CA VAL A 583 38.01 -58.68 -0.46
C VAL A 583 37.93 -60.17 -0.10
N SER A 584 38.88 -60.68 0.68
CA SER A 584 38.88 -62.08 1.11
C SER A 584 37.80 -62.33 2.17
N ALA A 585 37.34 -63.58 2.29
CA ALA A 585 36.38 -63.95 3.34
C ALA A 585 36.97 -63.83 4.76
N GLU A 586 38.29 -64.02 4.90
CA GLU A 586 39.07 -63.90 6.15
C GLU A 586 39.14 -62.44 6.62
N ASP A 587 39.35 -61.52 5.67
CA ASP A 587 39.46 -60.10 5.94
C ASP A 587 38.10 -59.44 6.16
N GLY A 588 37.10 -59.78 5.33
CA GLY A 588 35.83 -59.05 5.24
C GLY A 588 35.99 -57.62 4.70
N HIS A 589 34.92 -57.02 4.20
CA HIS A 589 34.89 -55.57 3.92
C HIS A 589 34.89 -54.77 5.23
N ALA A 590 34.29 -55.31 6.30
CA ALA A 590 34.41 -54.81 7.67
C ALA A 590 34.71 -55.96 8.64
N ARG A 591 35.48 -55.68 9.69
CA ARG A 591 35.76 -56.60 10.80
C ARG A 591 36.03 -55.87 12.11
N TRP A 592 35.55 -56.42 13.22
CA TRP A 592 35.73 -55.90 14.57
C TRP A 592 35.76 -57.04 15.60
N GLU A 593 36.18 -56.73 16.82
CA GLU A 593 36.25 -57.64 17.97
C GLU A 593 35.28 -57.15 19.07
N SER A 594 34.46 -58.05 19.61
CA SER A 594 33.38 -57.74 20.57
C SER A 594 33.90 -57.64 22.02
N ARG A 595 33.41 -56.63 22.77
CA ARG A 595 33.77 -56.33 24.18
C ARG A 595 32.56 -56.39 25.12
N THR A 596 32.72 -56.98 26.30
CA THR A 596 31.71 -56.97 27.38
C THR A 596 31.92 -55.79 28.37
N PRO A 597 30.90 -54.92 28.61
CA PRO A 597 31.06 -53.71 29.44
C PRO A 597 30.93 -53.91 30.98
N THR A 598 31.76 -53.21 31.80
CA THR A 598 31.71 -53.22 33.29
C THR A 598 32.00 -51.84 33.92
N LYS A 599 31.41 -51.53 35.10
CA LYS A 599 31.46 -50.18 35.71
C LYS A 599 32.42 -50.05 36.91
N GLY A 600 32.93 -48.85 37.14
CA GLY A 600 33.80 -48.46 38.25
C GLY A 600 33.10 -48.30 39.62
N GLU A 601 33.89 -48.24 40.71
CA GLU A 601 33.44 -48.28 42.10
C GLU A 601 34.11 -47.21 42.99
N LEU A 602 33.35 -46.60 43.91
CA LEU A 602 33.86 -45.66 44.92
C LEU A 602 34.28 -46.41 46.21
N LEU A 603 35.52 -46.19 46.63
CA LEU A 603 36.12 -46.83 47.81
C LEU A 603 36.15 -45.93 49.06
N HIS A 604 36.28 -44.60 48.90
CA HIS A 604 36.40 -43.66 50.03
C HIS A 604 35.96 -42.23 49.68
N PHE A 605 35.48 -41.46 50.67
CA PHE A 605 35.08 -40.05 50.56
C PHE A 605 35.09 -39.34 51.93
N GLU A 606 35.66 -38.13 52.04
CA GLU A 606 35.62 -37.26 53.24
C GLU A 606 35.72 -35.74 52.95
N PRO A 607 35.13 -34.84 53.78
CA PRO A 607 35.25 -33.38 53.65
C PRO A 607 36.39 -32.77 54.50
N THR A 608 37.03 -31.68 54.06
CA THR A 608 38.35 -31.25 54.59
C THR A 608 38.50 -29.79 55.06
N LYS A 609 37.55 -28.88 54.79
CA LYS A 609 37.68 -27.41 55.05
C LYS A 609 36.37 -26.75 55.55
N ASN A 610 36.48 -25.57 56.18
CA ASN A 610 35.40 -24.80 56.84
C ASN A 610 34.32 -25.67 57.55
N LEU A 611 34.79 -26.65 58.33
CA LEU A 611 33.95 -27.67 58.95
C LEU A 611 33.17 -27.13 60.17
N LEU A 612 31.87 -27.39 60.22
CA LEU A 612 31.02 -27.21 61.42
C LEU A 612 31.10 -28.43 62.34
N ASN A 613 31.23 -29.63 61.75
CA ASN A 613 31.51 -30.88 62.44
C ASN A 613 32.30 -31.81 61.49
N THR A 614 32.49 -33.09 61.84
CA THR A 614 33.31 -34.04 61.05
C THR A 614 32.74 -34.41 59.68
N THR A 615 31.49 -34.07 59.35
CA THR A 615 30.82 -34.40 58.07
C THR A 615 30.10 -33.21 57.41
N LEU A 616 29.85 -32.12 58.15
CA LEU A 616 29.13 -30.93 57.68
C LEU A 616 30.07 -29.73 57.49
N MET A 617 30.11 -29.18 56.29
CA MET A 617 30.81 -27.93 55.97
C MET A 617 29.91 -26.70 56.03
N ARG A 618 30.47 -25.54 56.40
CA ARG A 618 29.84 -24.23 56.22
C ARG A 618 30.36 -23.61 54.93
N PHE A 619 29.43 -23.17 54.10
CA PHE A 619 29.70 -22.42 52.88
C PHE A 619 29.42 -20.96 53.20
N GLU A 620 30.48 -20.17 53.29
CA GLU A 620 30.41 -18.71 53.39
C GLU A 620 31.06 -18.15 52.11
N PRO A 621 30.46 -17.15 51.43
CA PRO A 621 31.10 -16.50 50.29
C PRO A 621 32.55 -16.09 50.59
N SER A 622 33.44 -16.17 49.62
CA SER A 622 34.88 -15.92 49.74
C SER A 622 35.67 -16.85 50.70
N GLN A 623 35.04 -17.86 51.32
CA GLN A 623 35.72 -18.87 52.16
C GLN A 623 36.01 -20.17 51.42
N GLN A 624 36.97 -20.97 51.92
CA GLN A 624 37.45 -22.20 51.29
C GLN A 624 36.76 -23.47 51.84
N VAL A 625 36.39 -24.37 50.93
CA VAL A 625 35.78 -25.70 51.16
C VAL A 625 36.57 -26.79 50.42
N GLY A 626 36.41 -28.08 50.76
CA GLY A 626 37.21 -29.15 50.13
C GLY A 626 36.82 -30.57 50.52
N TRP A 627 37.31 -31.54 49.73
CA TRP A 627 36.96 -32.96 49.78
C TRP A 627 38.13 -33.86 49.36
N THR A 628 38.09 -35.13 49.75
CA THR A 628 39.04 -36.19 49.38
C THR A 628 38.26 -37.45 49.02
N MET A 629 38.65 -38.20 47.97
CA MET A 629 37.97 -39.44 47.56
C MET A 629 38.88 -40.45 46.84
N THR A 630 38.47 -41.73 46.79
CA THR A 630 39.21 -42.81 46.10
C THR A 630 38.28 -43.73 45.31
N VAL A 631 38.63 -44.07 44.05
CA VAL A 631 37.84 -44.93 43.13
C VAL A 631 38.68 -46.05 42.49
N THR A 632 38.05 -47.05 41.89
CA THR A 632 38.70 -48.18 41.16
C THR A 632 37.83 -48.66 39.99
N ASP A 633 38.42 -49.40 39.04
CA ASP A 633 37.71 -50.02 37.91
C ASP A 633 38.22 -51.46 37.64
N THR A 634 37.36 -52.34 37.12
CA THR A 634 37.68 -53.75 36.82
C THR A 634 38.29 -53.93 35.42
N ASN A 635 37.85 -53.16 34.43
CA ASN A 635 38.41 -53.12 33.08
C ASN A 635 39.71 -52.27 33.02
N GLY A 636 39.96 -51.52 34.09
CA GLY A 636 41.23 -50.83 34.37
C GLY A 636 41.05 -49.32 34.47
N LEU A 637 41.96 -48.64 35.17
CA LEU A 637 41.83 -47.20 35.44
C LEU A 637 41.87 -46.28 34.19
N SER A 638 42.20 -46.82 33.01
CA SER A 638 42.06 -46.13 31.72
C SER A 638 40.62 -46.11 31.18
N ASP A 639 39.75 -46.98 31.69
CA ASP A 639 38.32 -47.06 31.31
C ASP A 639 37.49 -46.01 32.06
N LEU A 640 37.97 -45.59 33.24
CA LEU A 640 37.40 -44.52 34.04
C LEU A 640 37.67 -43.16 33.36
N THR A 641 36.63 -42.35 33.14
CA THR A 641 36.65 -41.11 32.34
C THR A 641 36.48 -39.83 33.16
N GLU A 642 35.59 -39.83 34.16
CA GLU A 642 35.28 -38.65 34.98
C GLU A 642 34.97 -39.05 36.43
N ILE A 643 35.47 -38.26 37.38
CA ILE A 643 35.05 -38.28 38.79
C ILE A 643 34.54 -36.89 39.14
N ARG A 644 33.36 -36.80 39.74
CA ARG A 644 32.64 -35.54 39.95
C ARG A 644 31.96 -35.48 41.31
N ILE A 645 31.98 -34.31 41.94
CA ILE A 645 31.12 -33.96 43.07
C ILE A 645 30.06 -33.00 42.55
N GLU A 646 28.80 -33.32 42.82
CA GLU A 646 27.64 -32.48 42.58
C GLU A 646 27.01 -32.06 43.91
N LEU A 647 26.45 -30.86 44.00
CA LEU A 647 25.94 -30.29 45.24
C LEU A 647 24.51 -29.81 45.08
N GLY A 648 23.69 -30.05 46.10
CA GLY A 648 22.34 -29.53 46.15
C GLY A 648 21.36 -30.14 45.16
N ASN A 649 21.65 -31.32 44.62
CA ASN A 649 20.89 -31.96 43.53
C ASN A 649 20.88 -31.09 42.24
N ASP A 650 22.01 -30.42 41.97
CA ASP A 650 22.29 -29.67 40.74
C ASP A 650 23.55 -30.23 40.09
N GLU A 651 23.39 -30.92 38.95
CA GLU A 651 24.49 -31.59 38.24
C GLU A 651 25.53 -30.61 37.67
N SER A 652 25.19 -29.31 37.60
CA SER A 652 26.11 -28.26 37.18
C SER A 652 26.93 -27.69 38.35
N LEU A 653 26.60 -27.98 39.61
CA LEU A 653 27.25 -27.34 40.74
C LEU A 653 28.23 -28.26 41.47
N GLY A 654 29.52 -27.91 41.45
CA GLY A 654 30.54 -28.62 42.21
C GLY A 654 31.90 -28.63 41.51
N VAL A 655 32.60 -29.77 41.58
CA VAL A 655 33.97 -29.94 41.09
C VAL A 655 34.14 -31.30 40.41
N LYS A 656 35.05 -31.40 39.44
CA LYS A 656 35.37 -32.66 38.76
C LYS A 656 36.85 -32.81 38.41
N TYR A 657 37.21 -34.06 38.14
CA TYR A 657 38.47 -34.48 37.55
C TYR A 657 38.18 -35.36 36.33
N THR A 658 38.76 -35.03 35.18
CA THR A 658 38.76 -35.90 33.99
C THR A 658 40.10 -36.63 33.90
N THR A 659 40.06 -37.94 33.70
CA THR A 659 41.27 -38.79 33.56
C THR A 659 41.93 -38.60 32.20
N VAL A 660 41.13 -38.39 31.15
CA VAL A 660 41.59 -38.22 29.76
C VAL A 660 42.53 -37.02 29.59
N ASP A 661 42.17 -35.90 30.23
CA ASP A 661 42.94 -34.65 30.17
C ASP A 661 43.80 -34.41 31.44
N GLU A 662 43.79 -35.35 32.39
CA GLU A 662 44.35 -35.23 33.74
C GLU A 662 43.99 -33.90 34.44
N THR A 663 42.80 -33.35 34.16
CA THR A 663 42.44 -31.97 34.49
C THR A 663 41.33 -31.89 35.53
N CYS A 664 41.56 -31.09 36.58
CA CYS A 664 40.54 -30.72 37.54
C CYS A 664 39.87 -29.39 37.18
N SER A 665 38.55 -29.33 37.31
CA SER A 665 37.76 -28.12 37.01
C SER A 665 36.60 -27.95 37.99
N SER A 666 36.17 -26.70 38.17
CA SER A 666 34.85 -26.41 38.70
C SER A 666 33.79 -26.69 37.65
N LEU A 667 32.62 -27.16 38.06
CA LEU A 667 31.47 -27.35 37.17
C LEU A 667 30.75 -26.01 36.87
N ASP A 668 30.80 -25.07 37.83
CA ASP A 668 30.10 -23.79 37.79
C ASP A 668 30.92 -22.73 38.59
N GLU A 669 30.79 -21.46 38.21
CA GLU A 669 31.43 -20.31 38.86
C GLU A 669 31.07 -20.13 40.35
N ARG A 670 29.95 -20.67 40.83
CA ARG A 670 29.51 -20.68 42.24
C ARG A 670 30.55 -21.29 43.19
N LEU A 671 31.44 -22.15 42.69
CA LEU A 671 32.60 -22.69 43.40
C LEU A 671 33.85 -22.58 42.53
N LEU A 672 34.87 -21.83 42.94
CA LEU A 672 36.11 -21.71 42.18
C LEU A 672 37.23 -22.56 42.77
N LEU A 673 37.63 -23.62 42.05
CA LEU A 673 38.75 -24.48 42.42
C LEU A 673 40.05 -23.67 42.52
N LEU A 674 40.83 -23.87 43.58
CA LEU A 674 42.10 -23.15 43.74
C LEU A 674 43.15 -23.67 42.74
N PRO A 675 44.11 -22.84 42.27
CA PRO A 675 45.17 -23.27 41.36
C PRO A 675 46.10 -24.37 41.91
N SER A 676 46.15 -24.54 43.23
CA SER A 676 46.83 -25.64 43.93
C SER A 676 45.84 -26.50 44.73
N GLY A 677 44.56 -26.47 44.34
CA GLY A 677 43.43 -27.10 45.02
C GLY A 677 43.02 -28.42 44.41
N CYS A 678 43.85 -29.04 43.56
CA CYS A 678 43.64 -30.41 43.13
C CYS A 678 44.93 -31.23 43.26
N VAL A 679 44.84 -32.40 43.88
CA VAL A 679 45.94 -33.37 44.01
C VAL A 679 45.40 -34.74 43.64
N VAL A 680 46.13 -35.47 42.80
CA VAL A 680 45.72 -36.78 42.29
C VAL A 680 46.85 -37.78 42.51
N GLU A 681 46.54 -38.92 43.13
CA GLU A 681 47.48 -40.01 43.38
C GLU A 681 46.91 -41.35 42.92
N GLN A 682 47.67 -42.10 42.12
CA GLN A 682 47.32 -43.43 41.63
C GLN A 682 48.14 -44.50 42.36
N SER A 683 47.50 -45.51 42.96
CA SER A 683 48.18 -46.57 43.73
C SER A 683 47.39 -47.87 43.74
N ASN A 684 48.06 -48.99 43.49
CA ASN A 684 47.51 -50.35 43.56
C ASN A 684 46.19 -50.59 42.77
N GLY A 685 45.99 -49.90 41.64
CA GLY A 685 44.76 -50.02 40.85
C GLY A 685 43.60 -49.12 41.33
N ALA A 686 43.82 -48.27 42.32
CA ALA A 686 42.89 -47.23 42.73
C ALA A 686 43.44 -45.81 42.44
N LEU A 687 42.53 -44.85 42.27
CA LEU A 687 42.79 -43.45 41.96
C LEU A 687 42.21 -42.57 43.07
N THR A 688 43.02 -41.72 43.69
CA THR A 688 42.63 -40.82 44.78
C THR A 688 42.70 -39.37 44.32
N VAL A 689 41.69 -38.56 44.66
CA VAL A 689 41.58 -37.15 44.27
C VAL A 689 41.19 -36.27 45.47
N ASP A 690 41.96 -35.21 45.71
CA ASP A 690 41.68 -34.12 46.63
C ASP A 690 41.19 -32.89 45.87
N PHE A 691 40.14 -32.22 46.36
CA PHE A 691 39.62 -30.95 45.85
C PHE A 691 39.61 -29.87 46.94
N THR A 692 39.94 -28.62 46.59
CA THR A 692 39.78 -27.42 47.42
C THR A 692 39.35 -26.22 46.57
N ALA A 693 38.21 -25.62 46.91
CA ALA A 693 37.58 -24.52 46.18
C ALA A 693 37.16 -23.37 47.10
N THR A 694 36.92 -22.18 46.53
CA THR A 694 36.39 -21.00 47.22
C THR A 694 34.94 -20.78 46.81
N VAL A 695 34.04 -20.66 47.79
CA VAL A 695 32.61 -20.37 47.57
C VAL A 695 32.47 -18.94 47.04
N GLN A 696 31.70 -18.73 45.96
CA GLN A 696 31.45 -17.40 45.42
C GLN A 696 30.14 -16.79 45.91
N TRP A 697 30.01 -15.46 45.79
CA TRP A 697 28.78 -14.74 46.12
C TRP A 697 27.57 -15.16 45.27
N SER A 698 27.77 -15.77 44.10
CA SER A 698 26.70 -16.36 43.27
C SER A 698 26.07 -17.62 43.89
N MET A 699 26.72 -18.24 44.88
CA MET A 699 26.15 -19.36 45.63
C MET A 699 24.92 -18.89 46.43
N SER A 700 23.76 -19.44 46.09
CA SER A 700 22.48 -19.20 46.76
C SER A 700 21.69 -20.50 46.87
N LEU A 701 20.68 -20.59 47.75
CA LEU A 701 19.81 -21.77 47.86
C LEU A 701 18.75 -21.86 46.75
N ALA A 702 18.77 -20.98 45.74
CA ALA A 702 17.83 -21.03 44.63
C ALA A 702 18.09 -22.29 43.78
N GLY A 703 17.12 -23.20 43.75
CA GLY A 703 17.23 -24.47 43.02
C GLY A 703 18.05 -25.56 43.74
N LEU A 704 18.69 -25.26 44.89
CA LEU A 704 19.56 -26.19 45.59
C LEU A 704 18.89 -26.79 46.84
N ILE A 705 19.02 -28.10 47.01
CA ILE A 705 18.65 -28.81 48.24
C ILE A 705 19.83 -28.77 49.22
N GLN A 706 19.76 -27.87 50.21
CA GLN A 706 20.85 -27.70 51.17
C GLN A 706 21.22 -29.02 51.87
N GLY A 707 22.51 -29.36 51.82
CA GLY A 707 23.06 -30.55 52.47
C GLY A 707 23.14 -31.80 51.59
N GLU A 708 22.52 -31.82 50.41
CA GLU A 708 22.71 -32.89 49.43
C GLU A 708 24.07 -32.76 48.74
N LEU A 709 24.75 -33.88 48.58
CA LEU A 709 26.00 -34.01 47.84
C LEU A 709 26.03 -35.39 47.17
N ASP A 710 26.29 -35.43 45.87
CA ASP A 710 26.49 -36.67 45.13
C ASP A 710 27.95 -36.77 44.65
N VAL A 711 28.56 -37.96 44.82
CA VAL A 711 29.79 -38.33 44.14
C VAL A 711 29.42 -39.20 42.95
N VAL A 712 29.83 -38.79 41.76
CA VAL A 712 29.57 -39.46 40.49
C VAL A 712 30.89 -40.00 39.94
N VAL A 713 30.90 -41.29 39.63
CA VAL A 713 32.04 -41.99 39.00
C VAL A 713 31.57 -42.47 37.64
N ARG A 714 32.30 -42.12 36.59
CA ARG A 714 31.95 -42.43 35.20
C ARG A 714 33.11 -43.10 34.50
N ASP A 715 32.79 -44.13 33.75
CA ASP A 715 33.65 -44.92 32.88
C ASP A 715 33.02 -44.97 31.47
N TYR A 716 33.59 -45.74 30.53
CA TYR A 716 32.98 -45.91 29.20
C TYR A 716 31.71 -46.78 29.20
N ASP A 717 31.52 -47.59 30.24
CA ASP A 717 30.49 -48.63 30.34
C ASP A 717 29.29 -48.18 31.21
N GLY A 718 29.39 -47.00 31.82
CA GLY A 718 28.30 -46.21 32.38
C GLY A 718 28.73 -45.27 33.51
N THR A 719 27.82 -45.10 34.46
CA THR A 719 27.96 -44.17 35.59
C THR A 719 27.43 -44.82 36.86
N GLN A 720 28.11 -44.55 37.98
CA GLN A 720 27.67 -44.81 39.35
C GLN A 720 27.52 -43.48 40.11
N ARG A 721 26.53 -43.41 41.02
CA ARG A 721 26.22 -42.22 41.84
C ARG A 721 26.12 -42.63 43.31
N PHE A 722 26.78 -41.89 44.19
CA PHE A 722 26.88 -42.15 45.63
C PHE A 722 26.44 -40.90 46.40
N SER A 723 25.27 -40.97 47.05
CA SER A 723 24.61 -39.82 47.67
C SER A 723 24.92 -39.66 49.16
N PHE A 724 25.14 -38.41 49.58
CA PHE A 724 25.42 -37.98 50.94
C PHE A 724 24.46 -36.85 51.35
N THR A 725 23.89 -36.95 52.54
CA THR A 725 22.98 -35.94 53.11
C THR A 725 23.64 -35.22 54.29
N GLU A 726 23.15 -34.03 54.63
CA GLU A 726 23.72 -33.17 55.69
C GLU A 726 25.21 -32.80 55.49
N ALA A 727 25.68 -32.74 54.23
CA ALA A 727 27.10 -32.50 53.89
C ALA A 727 27.54 -31.03 53.96
N TRP A 728 26.62 -30.07 53.74
CA TRP A 728 26.93 -28.63 53.76
C TRP A 728 25.73 -27.73 54.14
N VAL A 729 26.01 -26.50 54.57
CA VAL A 729 25.04 -25.41 54.81
C VAL A 729 25.58 -24.08 54.29
N LEU A 730 24.75 -23.29 53.61
CA LEU A 730 25.12 -21.97 53.10
C LEU A 730 24.75 -20.88 54.11
N ASP A 731 25.67 -19.94 54.33
CA ASP A 731 25.47 -18.74 55.14
C ASP A 731 26.02 -17.51 54.42
N ARG A 732 25.16 -16.52 54.19
CA ARG A 732 25.47 -15.26 53.49
C ARG A 732 25.27 -14.03 54.38
N GLU A 733 24.87 -14.21 55.64
CA GLU A 733 24.48 -13.07 56.48
C GLU A 733 25.71 -12.30 56.99
N MET A 734 25.60 -10.97 57.02
CA MET A 734 26.65 -10.07 57.49
C MET A 734 26.15 -9.18 58.62
N SER A 735 27.10 -8.68 59.42
CA SER A 735 26.91 -7.65 60.44
C SER A 735 27.60 -6.38 59.97
N ILE A 736 26.86 -5.26 59.89
CA ILE A 736 27.37 -3.97 59.40
C ILE A 736 26.96 -2.85 60.37
N GLU A 737 27.93 -2.03 60.81
CA GLU A 737 27.72 -0.92 61.76
C GLU A 737 28.32 0.39 61.20
N VAL A 738 27.50 1.44 61.05
CA VAL A 738 27.92 2.74 60.47
C VAL A 738 28.44 3.68 61.57
N ASN A 739 29.64 4.23 61.37
CA ASN A 739 30.36 5.03 62.35
C ASN A 739 30.08 6.55 62.25
N HIS A 740 30.09 7.12 61.05
CA HIS A 740 29.72 8.53 60.80
C HIS A 740 29.43 8.82 59.32
N LEU A 741 28.70 9.92 59.07
CA LEU A 741 28.48 10.53 57.75
C LEU A 741 28.60 12.06 57.85
N ARG A 742 29.51 12.69 57.10
CA ARG A 742 29.87 14.11 57.28
C ARG A 742 30.24 14.83 55.99
N ASP A 743 29.92 16.12 55.90
CA ASP A 743 30.49 17.03 54.90
C ASP A 743 31.81 17.61 55.43
N GLU A 744 32.89 17.34 54.70
CA GLU A 744 34.26 17.74 55.05
C GLU A 744 34.90 18.69 54.02
N THR A 745 34.16 19.11 52.99
CA THR A 745 34.63 20.08 51.99
C THR A 745 33.93 21.45 52.17
N GLY A 746 34.03 22.35 51.19
CA GLY A 746 33.42 23.69 51.29
C GLY A 746 33.97 24.68 52.34
N SER A 747 33.31 25.84 52.42
CA SER A 747 33.55 26.91 53.42
C SER A 747 32.85 26.64 54.76
N VAL A 748 31.85 25.76 54.77
CA VAL A 748 31.00 25.42 55.92
C VAL A 748 31.00 23.90 56.10
N GLN A 749 31.78 23.39 57.04
CA GLN A 749 31.90 21.94 57.31
C GLN A 749 30.98 21.51 58.45
N GLN A 750 30.17 20.46 58.25
CA GLN A 750 29.13 20.04 59.21
C GLN A 750 28.75 18.56 59.11
N ASP A 751 28.16 18.03 60.18
CA ASP A 751 27.52 16.71 60.15
C ASP A 751 26.19 16.78 59.41
N ILE A 752 25.82 15.72 58.67
CA ILE A 752 24.57 15.70 57.91
C ILE A 752 23.39 15.42 58.86
N ILE A 753 22.72 16.49 59.28
CA ILE A 753 21.56 16.50 60.17
C ILE A 753 20.38 17.24 59.53
N THR A 754 19.22 17.18 60.17
CA THR A 754 18.01 17.86 59.69
C THR A 754 18.25 19.37 59.54
N ASP A 755 17.79 19.94 58.42
CA ASP A 755 17.91 21.36 58.05
C ASP A 755 19.34 21.88 57.78
N ALA A 756 20.36 20.99 57.70
CA ALA A 756 21.70 21.38 57.24
C ALA A 756 21.66 21.93 55.81
N VAL A 757 22.48 22.95 55.51
CA VAL A 757 22.63 23.54 54.16
C VAL A 757 24.04 23.26 53.66
N VAL A 758 24.17 22.33 52.73
CA VAL A 758 25.44 21.86 52.14
C VAL A 758 25.64 22.52 50.77
N MET A 759 26.87 22.90 50.43
CA MET A 759 27.15 23.50 49.13
C MET A 759 27.11 22.42 48.02
N GLY A 760 26.37 22.68 46.94
CA GLY A 760 26.17 21.74 45.85
C GLY A 760 27.46 21.49 45.08
N GLY A 761 27.98 20.26 45.17
CA GLY A 761 29.28 19.84 44.63
C GLY A 761 30.26 19.32 45.69
N ASP A 762 29.98 19.51 46.98
CA ASP A 762 30.78 18.97 48.08
C ASP A 762 30.62 17.44 48.26
N SER A 763 31.49 16.80 49.06
CA SER A 763 31.57 15.35 49.20
C SER A 763 31.26 14.88 50.63
N LEU A 764 30.34 13.92 50.75
CA LEU A 764 29.95 13.29 52.01
C LEU A 764 30.82 12.07 52.29
N ASN A 765 31.49 12.01 53.44
CA ASN A 765 32.41 10.93 53.82
C ASN A 765 31.71 9.91 54.74
N LEU A 766 31.84 8.60 54.46
CA LEU A 766 31.15 7.48 55.12
C LEU A 766 32.15 6.43 55.63
N SER A 767 31.95 5.97 56.88
CA SER A 767 32.77 4.91 57.51
C SER A 767 31.90 3.85 58.21
N ALA A 768 32.27 2.56 58.13
CA ALA A 768 31.55 1.44 58.76
C ALA A 768 32.42 0.18 59.00
N ASP A 769 31.97 -0.73 59.86
CA ASP A 769 32.58 -2.04 60.15
C ASP A 769 31.73 -3.21 59.62
N VAL A 770 32.34 -4.29 59.11
CA VAL A 770 31.71 -5.38 58.33
C VAL A 770 32.29 -6.78 58.66
N ALA A 771 31.44 -7.73 59.07
CA ALA A 771 31.85 -9.13 59.35
C ALA A 771 30.78 -10.16 58.98
N TYR A 772 31.15 -11.44 58.79
CA TYR A 772 30.19 -12.55 58.63
C TYR A 772 29.44 -12.81 59.94
N ARG A 773 28.12 -12.92 59.89
CA ARG A 773 27.27 -12.92 61.08
C ARG A 773 27.46 -14.15 61.97
N SER A 774 27.61 -15.34 61.38
CA SER A 774 27.62 -16.61 62.12
C SER A 774 29.02 -17.09 62.52
N SER A 775 30.06 -16.80 61.72
CA SER A 775 31.45 -17.10 62.10
C SER A 775 32.12 -15.96 62.87
N GLY A 776 31.61 -14.73 62.78
CA GLY A 776 32.24 -13.54 63.36
C GLY A 776 33.58 -13.19 62.70
N THR A 777 33.87 -13.73 61.51
CA THR A 777 35.13 -13.44 60.81
C THR A 777 35.03 -12.10 60.08
N PRO A 778 36.09 -11.26 60.10
CA PRO A 778 36.10 -10.01 59.33
C PRO A 778 35.95 -10.28 57.84
N TYR A 779 35.16 -9.45 57.16
CA TYR A 779 35.04 -9.56 55.70
C TYR A 779 36.28 -8.99 55.00
N THR A 780 36.63 -9.55 53.85
CA THR A 780 37.62 -8.95 52.95
C THR A 780 37.20 -9.25 51.52
N GLY A 781 37.07 -8.20 50.72
CA GLY A 781 36.51 -8.24 49.37
C GLY A 781 35.64 -7.02 49.11
N ASP A 782 35.09 -6.95 47.91
CA ASP A 782 34.21 -5.85 47.52
C ASP A 782 32.77 -6.05 48.03
N LEU A 783 32.01 -4.97 48.12
CA LEU A 783 30.55 -4.90 48.21
C LEU A 783 30.05 -3.74 47.33
N ARG A 784 28.73 -3.58 47.20
CA ARG A 784 28.11 -2.50 46.42
C ARG A 784 27.35 -1.56 47.33
N LEU A 785 27.81 -0.31 47.42
CA LEU A 785 27.07 0.76 48.08
C LEU A 785 26.17 1.44 47.05
N ARG A 786 24.90 1.66 47.39
CA ARG A 786 23.96 2.46 46.61
C ARG A 786 23.30 3.51 47.50
N TRP A 787 22.97 4.65 46.90
CA TRP A 787 22.15 5.68 47.53
C TRP A 787 20.96 6.02 46.63
N ASP A 788 19.77 6.15 47.24
CA ASP A 788 18.53 6.53 46.57
C ASP A 788 17.74 7.48 47.48
N GLY A 789 17.43 8.67 46.96
CA GLY A 789 16.61 9.70 47.57
C GLY A 789 16.14 10.73 46.55
N LEU A 790 15.54 11.82 47.04
CA LEU A 790 14.94 12.87 46.22
C LEU A 790 15.60 14.22 46.46
N LEU A 791 16.05 14.91 45.42
CA LEU A 791 16.49 16.31 45.43
C LEU A 791 15.42 17.16 44.72
N GLN A 792 14.72 18.02 45.44
CA GLN A 792 13.54 18.77 44.97
C GLN A 792 12.42 17.88 44.37
N GLY A 793 12.34 16.62 44.80
CA GLY A 793 11.41 15.63 44.25
C GLY A 793 11.90 14.91 42.99
N GLU A 794 13.05 15.30 42.43
CA GLU A 794 13.74 14.54 41.37
C GLU A 794 14.69 13.49 41.98
N PRO A 795 14.87 12.31 41.38
CA PRO A 795 15.66 11.25 41.99
C PRO A 795 17.16 11.53 41.98
N TRP A 796 17.76 11.70 43.17
CA TRP A 796 19.21 11.65 43.36
C TRP A 796 19.61 10.21 43.70
N ARG A 797 20.18 9.53 42.70
CA ARG A 797 20.56 8.11 42.77
C ARG A 797 21.99 7.91 42.34
N GLY A 798 22.67 6.97 42.97
CA GLY A 798 23.99 6.52 42.56
C GLY A 798 24.46 5.28 43.29
N GLY A 799 25.67 4.83 42.97
CA GLY A 799 26.29 3.70 43.62
C GLY A 799 27.75 3.55 43.26
N ALA A 800 28.48 2.84 44.11
CA ALA A 800 29.92 2.60 44.01
C ALA A 800 30.26 1.17 44.44
N THR A 801 31.30 0.59 43.84
CA THR A 801 31.99 -0.55 44.47
C THR A 801 32.76 -0.03 45.66
N VAL A 802 32.65 -0.71 46.80
CA VAL A 802 33.43 -0.40 48.00
C VAL A 802 34.23 -1.64 48.40
N SER A 803 35.53 -1.48 48.58
CA SER A 803 36.42 -2.57 48.99
C SER A 803 36.59 -2.57 50.50
N ILE A 804 36.24 -3.68 51.14
CA ILE A 804 36.43 -3.89 52.58
C ILE A 804 37.72 -4.65 52.81
N ILE A 805 38.52 -4.18 53.76
CA ILE A 805 39.80 -4.77 54.14
C ILE A 805 39.78 -5.02 55.65
N ASP A 806 39.93 -6.29 56.05
CA ASP A 806 39.89 -6.72 57.46
C ASP A 806 38.66 -6.18 58.23
N GLY A 807 37.53 -6.11 57.55
CA GLY A 807 36.25 -5.63 58.06
C GLY A 807 36.00 -4.12 58.00
N LEU A 808 36.98 -3.27 57.65
CA LEU A 808 36.75 -1.81 57.59
C LEU A 808 36.27 -1.33 56.21
N LEU A 809 35.26 -0.45 56.21
CA LEU A 809 34.72 0.28 55.06
C LEU A 809 34.93 1.80 55.22
N GLU A 810 35.57 2.45 54.25
CA GLU A 810 35.71 3.91 54.12
C GLU A 810 35.42 4.33 52.67
N THR A 811 34.55 5.32 52.43
CA THR A 811 34.18 5.77 51.08
C THR A 811 33.55 7.17 51.05
N THR A 812 33.47 7.82 49.89
CA THR A 812 32.88 9.16 49.71
C THR A 812 31.75 9.17 48.68
N ILE A 813 30.74 10.00 48.93
CA ILE A 813 29.54 10.20 48.09
C ILE A 813 29.53 11.67 47.62
N VAL A 814 29.62 11.90 46.32
CA VAL A 814 29.63 13.26 45.74
C VAL A 814 28.20 13.80 45.65
N THR A 815 27.98 15.04 46.11
CA THR A 815 26.68 15.73 45.98
C THR A 815 26.49 16.32 44.58
N PRO A 816 25.25 16.43 44.06
CA PRO A 816 24.99 17.07 42.79
C PRO A 816 25.33 18.57 42.78
N GLU A 817 25.78 19.07 41.62
CA GLU A 817 25.87 20.51 41.30
C GLU A 817 24.47 21.11 41.06
N SER A 818 23.56 20.96 42.02
CA SER A 818 22.20 21.49 41.91
C SER A 818 21.55 21.81 43.25
N SER A 819 20.84 22.93 43.22
CA SER A 819 20.14 23.57 44.32
C SER A 819 18.85 22.84 44.76
N GLY A 820 18.77 22.42 46.03
CA GLY A 820 17.49 22.24 46.74
C GLY A 820 17.38 21.17 47.84
N LEU A 821 16.13 20.86 48.24
CA LEU A 821 15.84 19.99 49.38
C LEU A 821 16.06 18.50 49.08
N VAL A 822 16.93 17.84 49.86
CA VAL A 822 17.16 16.39 49.86
C VAL A 822 16.24 15.69 50.86
N GLN A 823 15.44 14.73 50.39
CA GLN A 823 14.48 13.95 51.18
C GLN A 823 14.59 12.45 50.88
N ASP A 824 14.08 11.63 51.81
CA ASP A 824 13.94 10.16 51.68
C ASP A 824 15.21 9.44 51.21
N MET A 825 16.38 9.97 51.57
CA MET A 825 17.68 9.43 51.16
C MET A 825 18.04 8.20 52.00
N THR A 826 18.37 7.11 51.31
CA THR A 826 18.71 5.82 51.93
C THR A 826 20.01 5.29 51.36
N LEU A 827 20.92 4.83 52.22
CA LEU A 827 22.11 4.08 51.84
C LEU A 827 21.83 2.59 51.97
N THR A 828 22.20 1.81 50.96
CA THR A 828 22.04 0.36 50.95
C THR A 828 23.34 -0.31 50.55
N LEU A 829 23.78 -1.28 51.35
CA LEU A 829 24.92 -2.14 51.05
C LEU A 829 24.40 -3.48 50.54
N TRP A 830 24.87 -3.89 49.37
CA TRP A 830 24.49 -5.11 48.68
C TRP A 830 25.70 -6.02 48.49
N ASP A 831 25.43 -7.30 48.26
CA ASP A 831 26.46 -8.23 47.78
C ASP A 831 27.08 -7.76 46.44
N PRO A 832 28.26 -8.29 46.02
CA PRO A 832 28.97 -7.81 44.82
C PRO A 832 28.18 -7.93 43.51
N LEU A 833 27.17 -8.80 43.50
CA LEU A 833 26.28 -9.11 42.38
C LEU A 833 24.96 -8.32 42.44
N GLU A 834 24.78 -7.49 43.47
CA GLU A 834 23.56 -6.71 43.75
C GLU A 834 22.30 -7.59 43.89
N SER A 835 22.47 -8.86 44.29
CA SER A 835 21.37 -9.84 44.38
C SER A 835 20.59 -9.75 45.70
N GLN A 836 21.27 -9.35 46.78
CA GLN A 836 20.70 -9.25 48.12
C GLN A 836 21.21 -8.00 48.83
N VAL A 837 20.29 -7.26 49.47
CA VAL A 837 20.63 -6.20 50.43
C VAL A 837 21.17 -6.85 51.71
N LEU A 838 22.36 -6.42 52.11
CA LEU A 838 23.05 -6.83 53.33
C LEU A 838 22.79 -5.88 54.50
N SER A 839 22.64 -4.56 54.22
CA SER A 839 22.27 -3.55 55.21
C SER A 839 21.62 -2.31 54.57
N VAL A 840 20.84 -1.55 55.37
CA VAL A 840 20.14 -0.31 55.01
C VAL A 840 20.37 0.73 56.10
N TYR A 841 20.58 1.99 55.71
CA TYR A 841 20.79 3.12 56.61
C TYR A 841 20.12 4.39 56.06
N ASP A 842 19.15 4.95 56.79
CA ASP A 842 18.35 6.10 56.36
C ASP A 842 18.99 7.44 56.78
N LEU A 843 19.01 8.44 55.90
CA LEU A 843 19.57 9.77 56.15
C LEU A 843 18.48 10.78 56.56
N PRO A 844 18.84 11.84 57.32
CA PRO A 844 17.95 12.96 57.62
C PRO A 844 17.74 13.87 56.39
N VAL A 845 16.69 14.70 56.45
CA VAL A 845 16.32 15.69 55.42
C VAL A 845 17.21 16.93 55.52
N PHE A 846 17.93 17.28 54.46
CA PHE A 846 18.83 18.44 54.40
C PHE A 846 18.69 19.22 53.08
N LYS A 847 19.38 20.35 52.91
CA LYS A 847 19.36 21.17 51.68
C LYS A 847 20.73 21.16 51.02
N LEU A 848 20.74 21.17 49.68
CA LEU A 848 21.88 21.49 48.84
C LEU A 848 21.71 22.89 48.25
N ASP A 849 22.79 23.64 48.09
CA ASP A 849 22.77 25.00 47.56
C ASP A 849 23.95 25.25 46.62
N HIS A 850 23.66 25.54 45.35
CA HIS A 850 24.65 25.72 44.29
C HIS A 850 24.68 27.14 43.70
N ASP A 851 23.76 28.02 44.11
CA ASP A 851 23.56 29.33 43.47
C ASP A 851 23.98 30.47 44.39
N ALA A 852 24.88 31.35 43.94
CA ALA A 852 25.28 32.51 44.74
C ALA A 852 24.15 33.58 44.81
N PRO A 853 23.92 34.21 45.98
CA PRO A 853 22.87 35.20 46.19
C PRO A 853 23.09 36.45 45.33
N VAL A 854 22.00 37.06 44.83
CA VAL A 854 22.07 38.16 43.84
C VAL A 854 21.37 39.43 44.31
N LEU A 855 22.14 40.52 44.43
CA LEU A 855 21.65 41.88 44.67
C LEU A 855 20.92 42.42 43.42
N LEU A 856 19.62 42.68 43.53
CA LEU A 856 18.77 43.11 42.42
C LEU A 856 18.80 44.64 42.24
N PRO A 857 18.80 45.18 41.02
CA PRO A 857 18.75 46.63 40.78
C PRO A 857 17.54 47.30 41.44
N SER A 858 17.74 48.48 42.02
CA SER A 858 16.67 49.32 42.58
C SER A 858 16.46 50.57 41.74
N ALA A 859 15.20 50.97 41.56
CA ALA A 859 14.81 52.17 40.82
C ALA A 859 13.98 53.08 41.72
N ILE A 860 14.38 54.34 41.82
CA ILE A 860 13.58 55.40 42.46
C ILE A 860 12.91 56.19 41.33
N ASP A 861 11.65 55.85 41.04
CA ASP A 861 10.91 56.34 39.87
C ASP A 861 10.52 57.84 39.97
N ASP A 862 10.30 58.35 41.19
CA ASP A 862 10.02 59.76 41.44
C ASP A 862 11.33 60.51 41.75
N ALA A 863 11.63 61.56 40.98
CA ALA A 863 12.82 62.38 41.19
C ALA A 863 12.79 63.06 42.57
N ILE A 864 13.70 62.64 43.47
CA ILE A 864 13.72 63.09 44.86
C ILE A 864 13.90 64.61 44.89
N SER A 865 12.97 65.33 45.54
CA SER A 865 13.09 66.78 45.65
C SER A 865 14.29 67.14 46.52
N ARG A 866 15.26 67.89 45.97
CA ARG A 866 16.43 68.35 46.74
C ARG A 866 16.05 69.18 47.96
N TYR A 867 14.86 69.77 47.98
CA TYR A 867 14.35 70.58 49.09
C TYR A 867 13.66 69.76 50.19
N LYS A 868 13.65 68.42 50.10
CA LYS A 868 13.01 67.51 51.06
C LYS A 868 13.84 66.23 51.28
N LEU A 869 14.90 66.35 52.09
CA LEU A 869 15.93 65.31 52.31
C LEU A 869 15.96 64.75 53.75
N GLU A 870 14.96 65.09 54.56
CA GLU A 870 14.83 64.67 55.96
C GLU A 870 14.35 63.22 56.18
N GLN A 871 13.83 62.58 55.13
CA GLN A 871 13.35 61.21 55.17
C GLN A 871 13.44 60.56 53.78
N VAL A 872 14.55 59.86 53.51
CA VAL A 872 14.79 59.12 52.27
C VAL A 872 14.76 57.62 52.57
N GLU A 873 13.81 56.91 51.97
CA GLU A 873 13.63 55.46 52.11
C GLU A 873 14.29 54.72 50.95
N ILE A 874 15.03 53.64 51.25
CA ILE A 874 15.73 52.80 50.29
C ILE A 874 15.46 51.34 50.61
N GLY A 875 14.78 50.66 49.69
CA GLY A 875 14.59 49.21 49.72
C GLY A 875 15.71 48.51 48.96
N VAL A 876 16.27 47.46 49.57
CA VAL A 876 17.26 46.55 48.99
C VAL A 876 16.63 45.16 48.89
N ASN A 877 16.71 44.54 47.72
CA ASN A 877 16.16 43.21 47.46
C ASN A 877 17.29 42.30 46.97
N ILE A 878 17.50 41.19 47.67
CA ILE A 878 18.43 40.13 47.26
C ILE A 878 17.58 38.95 46.82
N ALA A 879 17.78 38.44 45.61
CA ALA A 879 17.25 37.15 45.22
C ALA A 879 18.09 36.06 45.89
N GLU A 880 17.44 35.23 46.71
CA GLU A 880 18.04 34.08 47.37
C GLU A 880 16.97 32.99 47.50
N ASN A 881 17.25 31.80 46.95
CA ASN A 881 16.28 30.74 46.74
C ASN A 881 16.15 29.77 47.93
N HIS A 882 17.18 29.63 48.76
CA HIS A 882 17.24 28.60 49.82
C HIS A 882 17.12 29.18 51.22
N GLN A 883 18.14 29.94 51.64
CA GLN A 883 18.19 30.50 52.99
C GLN A 883 19.29 31.56 53.16
N TRP A 884 18.91 32.68 53.78
CA TRP A 884 19.84 33.68 54.26
C TRP A 884 19.41 34.12 55.66
N SER A 885 20.24 33.81 56.67
CA SER A 885 20.03 34.17 58.07
C SER A 885 20.93 35.31 58.57
N ASN A 886 21.96 35.68 57.79
CA ASN A 886 22.98 36.67 58.16
C ASN A 886 22.52 38.15 58.03
N GLU A 887 23.27 39.07 58.64
CA GLU A 887 23.04 40.52 58.52
C GLU A 887 23.54 41.10 57.19
N LEU A 888 22.86 42.12 56.65
CA LEU A 888 23.28 42.88 55.45
C LEU A 888 23.71 44.31 55.82
N THR A 889 24.79 44.78 55.20
CA THR A 889 25.27 46.17 55.31
C THR A 889 24.92 46.97 54.06
N LEU A 890 24.37 48.18 54.18
CA LEU A 890 24.17 49.15 53.08
C LEU A 890 24.86 50.48 53.41
N THR A 891 25.55 51.08 52.45
CA THR A 891 26.20 52.41 52.54
C THR A 891 25.67 53.36 51.47
N CYS A 892 25.41 54.62 51.82
CA CYS A 892 24.84 55.64 50.91
C CYS A 892 25.47 57.03 51.09
N GLN A 893 25.52 57.84 50.02
CA GLN A 893 26.17 59.17 50.00
C GLN A 893 25.54 60.13 48.97
N ILE A 894 25.36 61.41 49.32
CA ILE A 894 24.93 62.46 48.37
C ILE A 894 26.16 63.11 47.71
N GLN A 895 26.15 63.20 46.38
CA GLN A 895 27.23 63.76 45.57
C GLN A 895 26.74 64.72 44.48
N SER A 896 27.62 65.64 44.07
CA SER A 896 27.41 66.55 42.95
C SER A 896 28.76 66.93 42.34
N LEU A 897 28.77 67.44 41.10
CA LEU A 897 29.99 67.69 40.31
C LEU A 897 31.10 68.51 41.00
N THR A 898 30.78 69.30 42.04
CA THR A 898 31.75 70.13 42.77
C THR A 898 31.73 69.92 44.29
N LYS A 899 30.85 69.05 44.81
CA LYS A 899 30.64 68.88 46.26
C LYS A 899 29.97 67.54 46.59
N SER A 900 30.62 66.74 47.44
CA SER A 900 30.06 65.52 48.02
C SER A 900 29.90 65.65 49.54
N TRP A 901 28.94 64.94 50.11
CA TRP A 901 28.70 64.86 51.56
C TRP A 901 29.34 63.57 52.11
N GLU A 902 29.48 63.42 53.42
CA GLU A 902 30.05 62.20 54.03
C GLU A 902 29.13 60.97 53.83
N PRO A 903 29.67 59.76 53.56
CA PRO A 903 28.88 58.55 53.40
C PRO A 903 28.33 58.05 54.75
N VAL A 904 27.18 57.37 54.70
CA VAL A 904 26.49 56.82 55.88
C VAL A 904 26.19 55.34 55.65
N SER A 905 26.67 54.49 56.56
CA SER A 905 26.43 53.04 56.54
C SER A 905 25.45 52.61 57.62
N LEU A 906 24.61 51.62 57.31
CA LEU A 906 23.67 50.98 58.22
C LEU A 906 23.72 49.46 58.03
N VAL A 907 23.65 48.70 59.12
CA VAL A 907 23.53 47.23 59.12
C VAL A 907 22.12 46.84 59.55
N ARG A 908 21.52 45.87 58.87
CA ARG A 908 20.17 45.36 59.16
C ARG A 908 20.07 43.85 58.94
N ASN A 909 19.33 43.20 59.84
CA ASN A 909 18.72 41.89 59.55
C ASN A 909 17.66 42.04 58.46
N SER A 910 17.36 40.94 57.76
CA SER A 910 16.28 40.91 56.77
C SER A 910 14.96 41.31 57.40
N THR A 911 14.21 42.18 56.72
CA THR A 911 12.91 42.67 57.24
C THR A 911 11.80 41.67 56.96
N THR A 912 11.82 41.06 55.76
CA THR A 912 10.91 40.02 55.30
C THR A 912 11.55 39.26 54.12
N VAL A 913 11.20 37.99 53.93
CA VAL A 913 11.38 37.30 52.65
C VAL A 913 10.04 37.29 51.91
N PHE A 914 10.04 37.71 50.64
CA PHE A 914 8.85 37.74 49.80
C PHE A 914 9.21 37.34 48.36
N ASP A 915 8.49 36.37 47.78
CA ASP A 915 8.69 35.92 46.39
C ASP A 915 10.15 35.54 46.05
N GLY A 916 10.78 34.70 46.88
CA GLY A 916 12.18 34.28 46.73
C GLY A 916 13.21 35.41 46.89
N LYS A 917 12.81 36.54 47.47
CA LYS A 917 13.68 37.70 47.68
C LYS A 917 13.72 38.09 49.14
N THR A 918 14.93 38.11 49.68
CA THR A 918 15.23 38.63 51.00
C THR A 918 15.28 40.15 50.91
N MET A 919 14.32 40.81 51.55
CA MET A 919 14.16 42.27 51.51
C MET A 919 14.74 42.92 52.77
N PHE A 920 15.35 44.08 52.58
CA PHE A 920 15.87 44.93 53.63
C PHE A 920 15.42 46.37 53.37
N SER A 921 14.91 47.08 54.38
CA SER A 921 14.53 48.50 54.28
C SER A 921 15.44 49.37 55.14
N PHE A 922 15.93 50.44 54.53
CA PHE A 922 16.79 51.44 55.15
C PHE A 922 16.15 52.83 55.03
N MET A 923 16.30 53.63 56.08
CA MET A 923 15.74 54.99 56.15
C MET A 923 16.84 55.95 56.57
N PHE A 924 17.15 56.93 55.71
CA PHE A 924 18.22 57.90 55.90
C PHE A 924 17.66 59.32 56.10
N ASP A 925 18.26 60.09 57.01
CA ASP A 925 18.04 61.53 57.19
C ASP A 925 19.33 62.26 56.77
N PHE A 926 19.30 62.92 55.61
CA PHE A 926 20.43 63.69 55.10
C PHE A 926 20.29 65.20 55.38
N SER A 927 19.17 65.66 55.94
CA SER A 927 18.81 67.09 56.08
C SER A 927 19.79 67.95 56.89
N LYS A 928 20.64 67.31 57.71
CA LYS A 928 21.62 67.97 58.59
C LYS A 928 23.05 67.98 58.03
N LEU A 929 23.28 67.36 56.88
CA LEU A 929 24.62 67.21 56.29
C LEU A 929 25.03 68.38 55.38
N GLY A 930 24.07 69.15 54.86
CA GLY A 930 24.36 70.36 54.07
C GLY A 930 23.12 71.16 53.67
N ASP A 931 23.35 72.39 53.18
CA ASP A 931 22.32 73.26 52.62
C ASP A 931 21.98 72.82 51.18
N PRO A 932 20.73 72.41 50.87
CA PRO A 932 20.38 71.91 49.54
C PRO A 932 20.35 72.98 48.44
N SER A 933 20.25 74.27 48.80
CA SER A 933 20.27 75.37 47.81
C SER A 933 21.66 75.57 47.18
N LEU A 934 22.70 75.00 47.79
CA LEU A 934 24.09 75.03 47.31
C LEU A 934 24.47 73.83 46.45
N LEU A 935 23.55 72.90 46.19
CA LEU A 935 23.75 71.79 45.26
C LEU A 935 23.51 72.25 43.83
N SER A 936 24.30 71.75 42.87
CA SER A 936 24.06 71.99 41.45
C SER A 936 22.72 71.38 40.99
N GLU A 937 22.26 71.75 39.80
CA GLU A 937 21.11 71.14 39.12
C GLU A 937 21.35 69.66 38.70
N GLN A 938 22.52 69.12 39.03
CA GLN A 938 23.00 67.77 38.73
C GLN A 938 23.65 67.20 40.00
N ALA A 939 22.81 66.79 40.95
CA ALA A 939 23.23 66.17 42.21
C ALA A 939 22.47 64.85 42.39
N ASN A 940 23.15 63.82 42.90
CA ASN A 940 22.69 62.44 42.96
C ASN A 940 22.89 61.84 44.37
N LEU A 941 22.20 60.74 44.65
CA LEU A 941 22.34 59.87 45.83
C LEU A 941 22.84 58.49 45.38
N ASN A 942 23.98 58.03 45.92
CA ASN A 942 24.72 56.85 45.46
C ASN A 942 24.89 55.81 46.60
N CYS A 943 24.67 54.51 46.36
CA CYS A 943 24.73 53.45 47.41
C CYS A 943 25.29 52.07 46.97
N TRP A 944 25.80 51.26 47.93
CA TRP A 944 26.30 49.87 47.73
C TRP A 944 26.21 48.99 49.02
N ALA A 945 26.23 47.65 48.89
CA ALA A 945 25.93 46.67 49.96
C ALA A 945 26.88 45.43 50.03
N ASP A 946 26.86 44.66 51.14
CA ASP A 946 27.77 43.53 51.42
C ASP A 946 27.17 42.44 52.38
N GLY A 947 27.48 41.15 52.16
CA GLY A 947 27.07 39.98 52.98
C GLY A 947 27.27 38.56 52.35
N THR A 948 26.93 37.48 53.08
CA THR A 948 26.97 36.06 52.64
C THR A 948 25.72 35.25 53.07
N ASP A 949 25.37 34.18 52.35
CA ASP A 949 24.25 33.28 52.67
C ASP A 949 24.57 32.21 53.76
N ASP A 950 23.68 31.23 53.92
CA ASP A 950 23.81 30.12 54.89
C ASP A 950 24.65 28.93 54.35
N ALA A 951 24.88 28.83 53.03
CA ALA A 951 25.72 27.80 52.40
C ALA A 951 27.21 28.20 52.32
N GLY A 952 27.49 29.50 52.35
CA GLY A 952 28.82 30.10 52.29
C GLY A 952 29.14 30.88 51.01
N TRP A 953 28.16 31.24 50.19
CA TRP A 953 28.36 32.09 49.01
C TRP A 953 28.36 33.59 49.34
N GLU A 954 29.18 34.36 48.60
CA GLU A 954 29.25 35.83 48.70
C GLU A 954 28.20 36.52 47.82
N LEU A 955 27.71 37.69 48.27
CA LEU A 955 26.72 38.48 47.54
C LEU A 955 27.24 38.98 46.18
N SER A 956 26.62 38.50 45.11
CA SER A 956 26.87 38.95 43.74
C SER A 956 25.93 40.09 43.33
N SER A 957 26.29 40.86 42.30
CA SER A 957 25.45 41.94 41.76
C SER A 957 25.60 42.04 40.24
N SER A 958 24.49 42.22 39.52
CA SER A 958 24.49 42.43 38.06
C SER A 958 24.80 43.87 37.63
N THR A 959 24.67 44.82 38.55
CA THR A 959 25.13 46.21 38.42
C THR A 959 26.37 46.42 39.31
N GLY A 960 27.08 47.53 39.17
CA GLY A 960 28.14 47.90 40.11
C GLY A 960 27.67 47.81 41.56
N ASN A 961 28.55 47.47 42.50
CA ASN A 961 28.21 47.41 43.92
C ASN A 961 29.39 47.86 44.79
N SER A 962 29.87 49.08 44.53
CA SER A 962 31.03 49.66 45.23
C SER A 962 30.94 51.19 45.32
N GLU A 963 31.85 51.83 46.06
CA GLU A 963 31.92 53.31 46.16
C GLU A 963 32.15 54.01 44.80
N LEU A 964 32.89 53.38 43.88
CA LEU A 964 33.24 53.95 42.58
C LEU A 964 32.27 53.59 41.45
N ASP A 965 31.47 52.54 41.66
CA ASP A 965 30.47 52.03 40.75
C ASP A 965 29.28 51.55 41.61
N PRO A 966 28.39 52.46 42.04
CA PRO A 966 27.36 52.19 43.03
C PRO A 966 26.19 51.40 42.41
N TRP A 967 25.56 50.59 43.25
CA TRP A 967 24.40 49.76 42.89
C TRP A 967 23.13 50.58 42.63
N LEU A 968 22.99 51.70 43.34
CA LEU A 968 21.92 52.66 43.17
C LEU A 968 22.51 54.06 42.98
N GLU A 969 22.08 54.77 41.94
CA GLU A 969 22.33 56.20 41.71
C GLU A 969 21.01 56.90 41.33
N ALA A 970 20.57 57.89 42.12
CA ALA A 970 19.29 58.57 41.94
C ALA A 970 19.44 60.11 41.89
N PRO A 971 18.96 60.79 40.83
CA PRO A 971 19.10 62.24 40.67
C PRO A 971 18.07 63.05 41.46
N LEU A 972 18.45 64.27 41.87
CA LEU A 972 17.59 65.19 42.62
C LEU A 972 16.95 66.28 41.73
N ASN A 973 15.64 66.54 41.89
CA ASN A 973 14.86 67.50 41.10
C ASN A 973 15.16 68.99 41.44
N SER A 974 14.94 69.90 40.48
CA SER A 974 15.31 71.32 40.53
C SER A 974 14.18 72.35 40.21
N ILE A 975 12.96 71.94 39.87
CA ILE A 975 11.83 72.82 39.47
C ILE A 975 10.98 73.30 40.68
N GLY A 976 10.16 74.36 40.52
CA GLY A 976 9.24 74.92 41.54
C GLY A 976 7.84 75.33 40.99
N PRO A 977 6.97 75.99 41.80
CA PRO A 977 5.54 76.22 41.46
C PRO A 977 5.13 77.67 41.05
N ASP A 978 4.10 77.85 40.18
CA ASP A 978 3.73 79.15 39.52
C ASP A 978 2.20 79.35 39.26
N LEU A 979 1.62 80.58 39.25
CA LEU A 979 0.15 80.86 39.28
C LEU A 979 -0.36 82.08 38.43
N GLY A 980 -1.45 81.93 37.62
CA GLY A 980 -1.99 82.99 36.72
C GLY A 980 -3.51 83.06 36.42
N LEU A 981 -3.96 83.93 35.48
CA LEU A 981 -5.38 84.22 35.11
C LEU A 981 -5.73 84.08 33.60
N GLU A 982 -6.90 83.51 33.26
CA GLU A 982 -7.37 83.38 31.85
C GLU A 982 -8.90 83.54 31.61
N ASN A 983 -9.26 83.78 30.33
CA ASN A 983 -10.61 83.66 29.73
C ASN A 983 -11.74 84.44 30.44
N VAL A 984 -11.65 85.77 30.49
CA VAL A 984 -12.65 86.65 31.14
C VAL A 984 -13.79 87.07 30.21
N GLU A 985 -15.03 86.66 30.52
CA GLU A 985 -16.25 86.98 29.75
C GLU A 985 -17.30 87.76 30.56
N LEU A 986 -18.04 88.66 29.90
CA LEU A 986 -19.16 89.44 30.45
C LEU A 986 -20.41 89.34 29.56
N SER A 987 -21.56 89.00 30.14
CA SER A 987 -22.83 88.80 29.41
C SER A 987 -24.04 89.39 30.14
N GLY A 988 -24.89 90.11 29.40
CA GLY A 988 -26.08 90.81 29.90
C GLY A 988 -26.45 91.98 28.97
N VAL A 989 -27.59 92.62 29.19
CA VAL A 989 -27.87 93.93 28.59
C VAL A 989 -27.14 94.98 29.45
N PHE A 990 -26.32 95.82 28.83
CA PHE A 990 -25.47 96.79 29.54
C PHE A 990 -26.18 98.13 29.78
N GLU A 991 -27.51 98.10 29.89
CA GLU A 991 -28.35 99.24 30.29
C GLU A 991 -28.48 99.27 31.82
N ALA A 992 -28.69 100.45 32.39
CA ALA A 992 -28.66 100.62 33.83
C ALA A 992 -29.81 99.90 34.56
N GLY A 993 -29.50 99.23 35.66
CA GLY A 993 -30.44 98.43 36.44
C GLY A 993 -30.55 96.95 36.02
N GLU A 994 -29.99 96.56 34.87
CA GLU A 994 -29.98 95.16 34.41
C GLU A 994 -28.84 94.33 35.01
N LYS A 995 -28.99 93.00 35.07
CA LYS A 995 -27.99 92.09 35.66
C LYS A 995 -27.01 91.52 34.62
N ILE A 996 -25.72 91.76 34.86
CA ILE A 996 -24.60 91.24 34.07
C ILE A 996 -23.95 90.06 34.80
N ARG A 997 -23.47 89.06 34.04
CA ARG A 997 -22.75 87.87 34.51
C ARG A 997 -21.30 87.90 34.04
N LEU A 998 -20.39 87.56 34.94
CA LEU A 998 -18.93 87.47 34.77
C LEU A 998 -18.46 86.02 34.91
N SER A 999 -17.49 85.58 34.11
CA SER A 999 -16.71 84.37 34.39
C SER A 999 -15.25 84.45 33.93
N PHE A 1000 -14.33 83.78 34.64
CA PHE A 1000 -12.89 83.64 34.32
C PHE A 1000 -12.28 82.38 34.97
N PHE A 1001 -10.98 82.12 34.73
CA PHE A 1001 -10.20 81.01 35.33
C PHE A 1001 -8.93 81.51 36.04
N VAL A 1002 -8.49 80.76 37.06
CA VAL A 1002 -7.17 80.84 37.70
C VAL A 1002 -6.40 79.54 37.38
N ILE A 1003 -5.09 79.59 37.13
CA ILE A 1003 -4.26 78.44 36.72
C ILE A 1003 -2.98 78.26 37.58
N ASN A 1004 -2.45 77.04 37.69
CA ASN A 1004 -1.10 76.72 38.22
C ASN A 1004 -0.27 76.09 37.09
N GLY A 1005 0.93 76.59 36.81
CA GLY A 1005 1.82 76.10 35.75
C GLY A 1005 3.05 75.30 36.22
N GLY A 1006 3.32 75.24 37.52
CA GLY A 1006 4.52 74.58 38.08
C GLY A 1006 4.18 73.37 38.96
N GLU A 1007 5.04 73.05 39.93
CA GLU A 1007 4.82 71.92 40.86
C GLU A 1007 3.53 72.03 41.71
N GLN A 1008 3.09 70.92 42.30
CA GLN A 1008 1.89 70.89 43.14
C GLN A 1008 2.05 71.84 44.34
N LEU A 1009 1.08 72.74 44.51
CA LEU A 1009 1.05 73.71 45.60
C LEU A 1009 0.06 73.28 46.70
N PRO A 1010 0.52 72.69 47.81
CA PRO A 1010 -0.32 72.40 48.97
C PRO A 1010 -0.65 73.66 49.82
N THR A 1011 -0.11 74.83 49.47
CA THR A 1011 -0.22 76.08 50.23
C THR A 1011 -1.42 76.95 49.78
N PRO A 1012 -2.25 77.51 50.68
CA PRO A 1012 -3.42 78.33 50.32
C PRO A 1012 -3.14 79.73 49.75
N PHE A 1013 -3.97 80.20 48.81
CA PHE A 1013 -3.95 81.56 48.23
C PHE A 1013 -5.36 82.01 47.73
N ASN A 1014 -5.53 83.21 47.14
CA ASN A 1014 -6.87 83.72 46.76
C ASN A 1014 -6.94 84.68 45.53
N ALA A 1015 -8.17 84.97 45.07
CA ALA A 1015 -8.47 85.84 43.91
C ALA A 1015 -9.64 86.82 44.18
N THR A 1016 -9.54 88.07 43.71
CA THR A 1016 -10.41 89.21 44.12
C THR A 1016 -10.96 90.01 42.92
N ILE A 1017 -12.20 90.53 42.99
CA ILE A 1017 -12.96 91.16 41.88
C ILE A 1017 -13.63 92.48 42.33
N GLU A 1018 -13.34 93.61 41.66
CA GLU A 1018 -13.79 94.96 42.02
C GLU A 1018 -14.43 95.73 40.85
N LEU A 1019 -15.43 96.55 41.14
CA LEU A 1019 -16.11 97.49 40.23
C LEU A 1019 -15.67 98.92 40.57
N VAL A 1020 -15.43 99.77 39.57
CA VAL A 1020 -14.82 101.10 39.74
C VAL A 1020 -15.66 102.17 39.02
N GLN A 1021 -16.15 103.15 39.78
CA GLN A 1021 -16.87 104.33 39.27
C GLN A 1021 -16.21 105.61 39.81
N GLY A 1022 -15.47 106.31 38.96
CA GLY A 1022 -14.63 107.43 39.41
C GLY A 1022 -13.54 106.93 40.37
N GLU A 1023 -13.48 107.51 41.57
CA GLU A 1023 -12.58 107.06 42.65
C GLU A 1023 -13.19 105.97 43.53
N GLU A 1024 -14.50 105.67 43.41
CA GLU A 1024 -15.16 104.68 44.25
C GLU A 1024 -14.97 103.26 43.70
N ARG A 1025 -14.19 102.45 44.44
CA ARG A 1025 -14.02 101.01 44.19
C ARG A 1025 -14.95 100.20 45.10
N THR A 1026 -15.85 99.42 44.49
CA THR A 1026 -16.79 98.54 45.17
C THR A 1026 -16.42 97.08 44.91
N LEU A 1027 -16.07 96.33 45.97
CA LEU A 1027 -15.83 94.90 45.86
C LEU A 1027 -17.12 94.16 45.46
N VAL A 1028 -17.08 93.39 44.38
CA VAL A 1028 -18.23 92.61 43.89
C VAL A 1028 -17.99 91.10 43.88
N GLY A 1029 -16.79 90.64 44.26
CA GLY A 1029 -16.55 89.24 44.64
C GLY A 1029 -15.13 88.92 45.08
N ARG A 1030 -14.95 87.83 45.83
CA ARG A 1030 -13.65 87.19 46.15
C ARG A 1030 -13.82 85.66 46.13
N SER A 1031 -12.71 84.94 45.92
CA SER A 1031 -12.62 83.47 45.91
C SER A 1031 -11.30 83.03 46.54
N VAL A 1032 -11.26 81.90 47.26
CA VAL A 1032 -10.06 81.40 47.97
C VAL A 1032 -9.79 79.95 47.53
N PHE A 1033 -8.52 79.56 47.46
CA PHE A 1033 -8.06 78.22 47.08
C PHE A 1033 -7.12 77.70 48.19
N TYR A 1034 -7.37 76.48 48.68
CA TYR A 1034 -6.56 75.89 49.77
C TYR A 1034 -5.32 75.13 49.28
N SER A 1035 -5.39 74.62 48.06
CA SER A 1035 -4.29 73.98 47.34
C SER A 1035 -4.59 74.04 45.84
N MET A 1036 -3.56 73.89 45.03
CA MET A 1036 -3.69 73.82 43.59
C MET A 1036 -2.67 72.87 42.97
N ASP A 1037 -3.18 71.83 42.33
CA ASP A 1037 -2.37 70.82 41.68
C ASP A 1037 -1.71 71.37 40.41
N ALA A 1038 -0.55 70.81 40.07
CA ALA A 1038 0.25 71.21 38.91
C ALA A 1038 -0.57 71.21 37.61
N ASN A 1039 -0.36 72.19 36.74
CA ASN A 1039 -1.00 72.30 35.42
C ASN A 1039 -2.55 72.30 35.44
N THR A 1040 -3.20 72.74 36.53
CA THR A 1040 -4.66 72.80 36.64
C THR A 1040 -5.24 74.20 36.46
N ALA A 1041 -6.55 74.28 36.15
CA ALA A 1041 -7.31 75.52 36.01
C ALA A 1041 -8.65 75.44 36.77
N LYS A 1042 -9.01 76.49 37.53
CA LYS A 1042 -10.27 76.55 38.32
C LYS A 1042 -11.10 77.78 37.93
N SER A 1043 -12.36 77.56 37.55
CA SER A 1043 -13.26 78.64 37.06
C SER A 1043 -13.97 79.39 38.19
N VAL A 1044 -14.13 80.70 38.04
CA VAL A 1044 -14.91 81.58 38.93
C VAL A 1044 -16.03 82.24 38.13
N LYS A 1045 -17.28 82.17 38.62
CA LYS A 1045 -18.46 82.83 38.00
C LYS A 1045 -19.23 83.69 39.02
N ARG A 1046 -19.62 84.91 38.64
CA ARG A 1046 -20.35 85.88 39.47
C ARG A 1046 -21.35 86.69 38.64
N SER A 1047 -22.23 87.45 39.29
CA SER A 1047 -23.15 88.37 38.62
C SER A 1047 -23.42 89.61 39.46
N PHE A 1048 -23.43 90.78 38.83
CA PHE A 1048 -23.69 92.07 39.47
C PHE A 1048 -24.66 92.90 38.61
N THR A 1049 -25.32 93.88 39.21
CA THR A 1049 -26.26 94.77 38.49
C THR A 1049 -25.48 95.94 37.90
N ALA A 1050 -25.75 96.30 36.64
CA ALA A 1050 -25.15 97.44 35.95
C ALA A 1050 -25.59 98.76 36.61
N PRO A 1051 -24.67 99.59 37.15
CA PRO A 1051 -25.01 100.90 37.69
C PRO A 1051 -25.27 101.92 36.57
N GLU A 1052 -25.98 103.01 36.88
CA GLU A 1052 -26.15 104.14 35.95
C GLU A 1052 -24.80 104.82 35.65
N GLY A 1053 -24.57 105.18 34.38
CA GLY A 1053 -23.35 105.82 33.90
C GLY A 1053 -22.21 104.87 33.50
N THR A 1054 -21.01 105.41 33.32
CA THR A 1054 -19.81 104.67 32.88
C THR A 1054 -19.12 103.98 34.07
N TRP A 1055 -18.65 102.74 33.90
CA TRP A 1055 -17.99 101.95 34.97
C TRP A 1055 -16.96 100.94 34.42
N THR A 1056 -16.02 100.52 35.26
CA THR A 1056 -14.91 99.58 34.96
C THR A 1056 -14.88 98.40 35.95
N LEU A 1057 -14.46 97.21 35.53
CA LEU A 1057 -14.34 96.00 36.36
C LEU A 1057 -12.89 95.47 36.36
N GLU A 1058 -12.36 94.99 37.49
CA GLU A 1058 -10.96 94.52 37.68
C GLU A 1058 -10.83 93.23 38.53
N ILE A 1059 -9.80 92.41 38.30
CA ILE A 1059 -9.57 91.08 38.90
C ILE A 1059 -8.06 90.84 39.20
N THR A 1060 -7.70 90.20 40.33
CA THR A 1060 -6.30 89.87 40.74
C THR A 1060 -6.19 88.53 41.50
N VAL A 1061 -5.08 87.77 41.33
CA VAL A 1061 -4.72 86.53 42.05
C VAL A 1061 -3.51 86.73 42.99
N ASP A 1062 -3.44 85.93 44.06
CA ASP A 1062 -2.54 85.97 45.24
C ASP A 1062 -2.03 87.37 45.65
N LYS A 1063 -2.98 88.26 45.94
CA LYS A 1063 -2.69 89.61 46.44
C LYS A 1063 -2.02 89.63 47.84
N GLU A 1064 -1.78 88.48 48.46
CA GLU A 1064 -1.22 88.35 49.83
C GLU A 1064 0.21 87.76 49.85
N GLY A 1065 0.70 87.15 48.75
CA GLY A 1065 2.12 86.80 48.56
C GLY A 1065 2.61 85.65 49.43
N LEU A 1066 1.84 84.56 49.53
CA LEU A 1066 2.12 83.43 50.44
C LEU A 1066 2.87 82.27 49.76
N VAL A 1067 3.02 82.32 48.44
CA VAL A 1067 3.77 81.34 47.64
C VAL A 1067 5.14 81.93 47.26
N TRP A 1068 6.20 81.15 47.43
CA TRP A 1068 7.53 81.56 46.96
C TRP A 1068 7.65 81.36 45.44
N GLU A 1069 8.01 82.44 44.74
CA GLU A 1069 8.44 82.49 43.33
C GLU A 1069 7.36 82.20 42.25
N ILE A 1070 6.29 83.02 42.23
CA ILE A 1070 5.29 83.06 41.13
C ILE A 1070 5.56 84.17 40.10
N ASP A 1071 5.12 84.02 38.85
CA ASP A 1071 5.21 85.03 37.79
C ASP A 1071 4.15 86.14 37.97
N GLU A 1072 4.57 87.32 38.41
CA GLU A 1072 3.70 88.48 38.63
C GLU A 1072 3.08 89.08 37.35
N THR A 1073 3.47 88.64 36.14
CA THR A 1073 2.99 89.28 34.89
C THR A 1073 1.62 88.79 34.41
N ASN A 1074 1.16 87.62 34.87
CA ASN A 1074 0.01 86.91 34.31
C ASN A 1074 -1.24 86.86 35.24
N ASN A 1075 -1.23 87.60 36.36
CA ASN A 1075 -2.17 87.41 37.48
C ASN A 1075 -3.20 88.56 37.73
N VAL A 1076 -3.39 89.52 36.78
CA VAL A 1076 -4.35 90.67 36.87
C VAL A 1076 -5.10 90.99 35.55
N TRP A 1077 -6.36 91.50 35.59
CA TRP A 1077 -7.19 91.87 34.39
C TRP A 1077 -8.27 92.97 34.62
N ASN A 1078 -8.64 93.83 33.63
CA ASN A 1078 -9.77 94.82 33.72
C ASN A 1078 -10.50 95.28 32.40
N ARG A 1079 -11.72 95.92 32.47
CA ARG A 1079 -12.54 96.44 31.31
C ARG A 1079 -13.67 97.48 31.64
N THR A 1080 -14.06 98.40 30.71
CA THR A 1080 -15.05 99.54 30.86
C THR A 1080 -16.25 99.56 29.85
N VAL A 1081 -17.40 100.22 30.14
CA VAL A 1081 -18.67 100.26 29.31
C VAL A 1081 -19.45 101.63 29.28
N GLN A 1082 -20.21 101.97 28.19
CA GLN A 1082 -21.01 103.22 27.93
C GLN A 1082 -22.32 102.99 27.08
N ASP A 1083 -23.25 103.97 26.93
CA ASP A 1083 -24.67 103.83 26.45
C ASP A 1083 -25.17 104.85 25.36
N GLN A 1084 -25.96 104.43 24.32
CA GLN A 1084 -26.66 105.23 23.26
C GLN A 1084 -27.78 104.46 22.44
N SER A 1085 -28.74 105.16 21.79
CA SER A 1085 -30.02 104.60 21.26
C SER A 1085 -30.34 104.66 19.72
N GLY A 1086 -30.84 103.56 19.11
CA GLY A 1086 -31.94 103.54 18.11
C GLY A 1086 -31.69 103.35 16.58
N GLY A 1087 -32.36 102.39 15.91
CA GLY A 1087 -32.56 102.34 14.44
C GLY A 1087 -32.68 100.94 13.75
N LEU A 1088 -33.63 100.74 12.82
CA LEU A 1088 -33.90 99.46 12.11
C LEU A 1088 -33.16 99.30 10.76
N GLY A 1089 -32.74 98.06 10.40
CA GLY A 1089 -32.75 97.62 8.99
C GLY A 1089 -31.73 96.58 8.50
N GLY A 1090 -32.21 95.37 8.13
CA GLY A 1090 -31.81 94.63 6.91
C GLY A 1090 -30.48 93.84 6.84
N LEU A 1091 -30.37 93.12 5.72
CA LEU A 1091 -29.19 92.51 5.07
C LEU A 1091 -28.59 91.17 5.56
N THR A 1092 -28.80 90.18 4.70
CA THR A 1092 -27.90 89.08 4.29
C THR A 1092 -26.43 89.48 4.12
N LEU A 1093 -25.50 88.57 4.46
CA LEU A 1093 -24.15 88.28 3.88
C LEU A 1093 -23.69 86.98 4.60
N MET A 1094 -23.32 85.83 4.02
CA MET A 1094 -22.65 85.41 2.77
C MET A 1094 -21.19 85.87 2.63
N ILE A 1095 -20.29 84.86 2.64
CA ILE A 1095 -18.84 84.91 2.31
C ILE A 1095 -18.02 85.76 3.31
N GLY A 1096 -16.87 85.34 3.85
CA GLY A 1096 -16.00 84.21 3.54
C GLY A 1096 -14.59 84.69 3.16
N GLY A 1097 -13.57 83.85 3.36
CA GLY A 1097 -12.33 83.89 2.58
C GLY A 1097 -11.38 85.09 2.75
N GLY A 1098 -10.71 85.17 3.89
CA GLY A 1098 -9.23 85.18 3.94
C GLY A 1098 -8.45 86.44 3.52
N GLY A 1099 -7.12 86.31 3.65
CA GLY A 1099 -6.13 87.36 3.39
C GLY A 1099 -5.84 88.24 4.61
N MET A 1100 -4.63 88.77 4.79
CA MET A 1100 -3.42 88.61 3.94
C MET A 1100 -2.18 89.16 4.66
N LEU A 1101 -1.00 88.63 4.31
CA LEU A 1101 0.34 89.25 4.48
C LEU A 1101 0.78 89.45 5.95
N ALA A 1102 2.07 89.50 6.33
CA ALA A 1102 3.34 89.67 5.61
C ALA A 1102 4.47 89.11 6.53
N LEU A 1103 5.78 89.01 6.24
CA LEU A 1103 6.66 89.47 5.16
C LEU A 1103 8.03 88.72 5.25
N ALA A 1104 8.78 88.68 4.14
CA ALA A 1104 10.26 88.67 4.04
C ALA A 1104 11.13 87.44 4.41
N GLY A 1105 12.06 87.11 3.49
CA GLY A 1105 13.31 86.36 3.71
C GLY A 1105 13.25 84.83 3.46
N GLY A 1106 14.16 84.19 2.70
CA GLY A 1106 15.28 84.66 1.88
C GLY A 1106 16.38 83.57 1.73
N ALA A 1107 16.98 83.43 0.53
CA ALA A 1107 18.07 82.49 0.14
C ALA A 1107 17.65 80.99 -0.07
N VAL A 1108 17.90 80.27 -1.21
CA VAL A 1108 19.08 80.07 -2.12
C VAL A 1108 19.98 78.93 -1.57
N LEU A 1109 19.99 77.71 -2.17
CA LEU A 1109 20.86 77.23 -3.29
C LEU A 1109 22.38 77.27 -2.91
N ILE A 1110 23.32 76.36 -3.28
CA ILE A 1110 23.55 75.66 -4.57
C ILE A 1110 24.81 74.72 -4.56
N ARG A 1111 24.93 73.77 -5.53
CA ARG A 1111 26.16 73.13 -6.14
C ARG A 1111 27.05 72.15 -5.33
N ARG A 1112 27.53 71.00 -5.88
CA ARG A 1112 28.41 70.65 -7.06
C ARG A 1112 29.90 71.03 -6.83
N ARG A 1113 30.96 70.34 -7.30
CA ARG A 1113 31.19 69.29 -8.34
C ARG A 1113 32.67 68.79 -8.25
N GLY A 1114 33.04 67.59 -8.73
CA GLY A 1114 34.42 67.34 -9.25
C GLY A 1114 35.11 65.99 -8.88
N PRO A 1115 36.15 65.54 -9.63
CA PRO A 1115 36.14 64.17 -10.19
C PRO A 1115 37.46 63.34 -10.13
N SER A 1116 37.43 62.14 -10.77
CA SER A 1116 38.50 61.37 -11.47
C SER A 1116 39.47 60.36 -10.79
N THR A 1117 39.34 59.08 -11.26
CA THR A 1117 40.37 58.11 -11.77
C THR A 1117 41.23 57.15 -10.89
N VAL A 1118 40.91 55.83 -11.03
CA VAL A 1118 41.79 54.69 -11.50
C VAL A 1118 42.61 53.80 -10.51
N VAL A 1119 42.12 52.55 -10.33
CA VAL A 1119 42.77 51.19 -10.45
C VAL A 1119 44.03 50.87 -9.58
N GLU A 1120 44.15 49.75 -8.83
CA GLU A 1120 43.29 48.56 -8.60
C GLU A 1120 43.55 47.96 -7.20
N GLU A 1121 42.56 47.19 -6.70
CA GLU A 1121 42.70 45.94 -5.89
C GLU A 1121 42.35 45.97 -4.38
N LYS A 1122 43.21 45.76 -3.35
CA LYS A 1122 44.67 45.96 -3.21
C LYS A 1122 45.19 47.20 -3.94
N VAL A 1123 44.39 48.28 -4.05
CA VAL A 1123 43.42 48.83 -3.07
C VAL A 1123 42.10 49.31 -3.73
N ALA A 1124 41.01 49.36 -2.93
CA ALA A 1124 39.98 50.43 -2.90
C ALA A 1124 38.56 50.22 -3.54
N VAL A 1125 37.53 50.51 -2.73
CA VAL A 1125 36.50 51.58 -2.91
C VAL A 1125 35.48 51.57 -4.10
N ALA A 1126 34.19 51.83 -3.75
CA ALA A 1126 33.12 52.55 -4.50
C ALA A 1126 32.12 51.85 -5.47
N LEU A 1127 31.12 52.68 -5.84
CA LEU A 1127 29.92 52.59 -6.71
C LEU A 1127 30.10 51.81 -8.04
N GLU A 1128 29.03 51.32 -8.69
CA GLU A 1128 28.20 52.11 -9.64
C GLU A 1128 26.83 51.51 -10.02
N ALA A 1129 26.00 52.34 -10.65
CA ALA A 1129 24.80 51.93 -11.38
C ALA A 1129 24.84 52.48 -12.81
N THR A 1130 24.84 51.60 -13.82
CA THR A 1130 24.21 51.82 -15.14
C THR A 1130 24.07 50.49 -15.86
N GLY A 1131 22.97 50.30 -16.60
CA GLY A 1131 22.77 49.10 -17.42
C GLY A 1131 23.12 49.33 -18.88
N GLN A 1132 23.51 48.26 -19.58
CA GLN A 1132 23.15 48.03 -20.98
C GLN A 1132 23.28 46.54 -21.37
N SER A 1133 22.24 46.01 -22.02
CA SER A 1133 22.26 45.04 -23.15
C SER A 1133 23.46 44.08 -23.27
N LEU A 1134 23.37 42.75 -23.36
CA LEU A 1134 22.34 41.75 -23.73
C LEU A 1134 22.72 40.43 -23.00
N GLN A 1135 21.94 39.34 -22.87
CA GLN A 1135 21.22 38.60 -23.91
C GLN A 1135 20.44 37.43 -23.24
N SER A 1136 19.26 37.04 -23.78
CA SER A 1136 18.63 35.70 -23.69
C SER A 1136 18.77 34.88 -22.38
N SER A 1137 17.71 34.67 -21.61
CA SER A 1137 16.86 33.48 -21.83
C SER A 1137 15.56 33.46 -20.99
N ARG A 1138 14.71 32.48 -21.30
CA ARG A 1138 13.29 32.26 -20.98
C ARG A 1138 12.80 32.39 -19.53
N GLU A 1139 11.50 32.70 -19.49
CA GLU A 1139 10.46 32.30 -18.53
C GLU A 1139 10.30 33.07 -17.20
N THR A 1140 9.03 33.36 -16.91
CA THR A 1140 8.56 34.40 -15.99
C THR A 1140 7.83 33.81 -14.79
N SER A 1141 8.07 34.38 -13.60
CA SER A 1141 7.31 34.10 -12.38
C SER A 1141 6.51 35.32 -11.89
N SER A 1142 5.45 35.03 -11.14
CA SER A 1142 4.79 35.89 -10.14
C SER A 1142 3.83 37.03 -10.61
N PRO A 1143 2.87 37.46 -9.74
CA PRO A 1143 1.61 38.10 -10.16
C PRO A 1143 1.57 39.63 -9.99
N GLN A 1144 0.56 40.30 -10.59
CA GLN A 1144 0.43 41.76 -10.52
C GLN A 1144 -0.97 42.28 -10.10
N GLN A 1145 -0.93 43.44 -9.43
CA GLN A 1145 -2.02 44.20 -8.79
C GLN A 1145 -2.93 45.00 -9.78
N PRO A 1146 -4.02 45.65 -9.31
CA PRO A 1146 -5.22 45.82 -10.13
C PRO A 1146 -5.53 47.23 -10.70
N ALA A 1147 -6.55 47.20 -11.57
CA ALA A 1147 -7.58 48.23 -11.80
C ALA A 1147 -7.35 49.38 -12.81
N GLN A 1148 -8.18 49.40 -13.86
CA GLN A 1148 -8.91 50.61 -14.30
C GLN A 1148 -10.20 50.26 -15.10
N LYS A 1149 -11.17 51.18 -15.13
CA LYS A 1149 -12.45 51.09 -15.86
C LYS A 1149 -12.61 52.28 -16.81
N ARG A 1150 -13.21 52.10 -18.01
CA ARG A 1150 -14.38 52.88 -18.52
C ARG A 1150 -14.81 52.57 -19.98
N ARG A 1151 -16.12 52.26 -20.12
CA ARG A 1151 -17.09 52.63 -21.20
C ARG A 1151 -16.75 52.47 -22.71
N GLY A 1152 -17.56 51.67 -23.44
CA GLY A 1152 -17.79 51.80 -24.90
C GLY A 1152 -18.29 50.51 -25.60
N PRO A 1153 -19.42 50.49 -26.35
CA PRO A 1153 -19.96 49.32 -27.10
C PRO A 1153 -19.75 49.46 -28.65
N PRO A 1154 -20.33 48.67 -29.61
CA PRO A 1154 -21.28 47.52 -29.54
C PRO A 1154 -21.04 46.30 -30.51
N GLY A 1155 -21.79 45.20 -30.33
CA GLY A 1155 -22.15 44.18 -31.36
C GLY A 1155 -21.15 43.05 -31.69
N GLY A 1156 -21.55 41.83 -32.05
CA GLY A 1156 -22.88 41.18 -32.01
C GLY A 1156 -22.97 39.80 -32.71
N LYS A 1157 -23.80 38.88 -32.15
CA LYS A 1157 -24.18 37.53 -32.66
C LYS A 1157 -23.00 36.52 -32.72
N ILE A 1158 -23.12 35.20 -32.58
CA ILE A 1158 -24.22 34.20 -32.53
C ILE A 1158 -23.98 33.35 -31.25
N ALA A 1159 -24.89 32.67 -30.54
CA ALA A 1159 -26.25 32.20 -30.85
C ALA A 1159 -27.32 32.56 -29.77
N SER A 1160 -27.94 31.55 -29.16
CA SER A 1160 -29.20 31.56 -28.40
C SER A 1160 -29.05 31.14 -26.94
N ASN A 1161 -29.74 31.89 -26.08
CA ASN A 1161 -29.87 31.67 -24.64
C ASN A 1161 -31.36 31.36 -24.31
N SER A 1162 -31.63 31.06 -23.04
CA SER A 1162 -32.94 31.20 -22.35
C SER A 1162 -34.04 30.15 -22.56
N GLY A 1163 -34.82 29.92 -21.50
CA GLY A 1163 -36.04 29.11 -21.51
C GLY A 1163 -37.16 29.74 -20.68
N LYS A 1164 -38.34 29.08 -20.68
CA LYS A 1164 -39.39 29.13 -19.63
C LYS A 1164 -40.48 28.08 -19.92
N THR A 1165 -41.19 27.68 -18.87
CA THR A 1165 -42.26 26.67 -18.78
C THR A 1165 -43.64 27.19 -19.25
N PRO A 1166 -44.77 26.44 -19.19
CA PRO A 1166 -45.08 25.07 -19.67
C PRO A 1166 -46.45 24.97 -20.44
N SER A 1167 -46.83 23.81 -21.04
CA SER A 1167 -48.25 23.52 -21.41
C SER A 1167 -48.57 22.01 -21.58
N ARG A 1168 -49.87 21.63 -21.58
CA ARG A 1168 -50.45 20.27 -21.83
C ARG A 1168 -51.06 20.26 -23.26
N GLY A 1169 -50.75 19.34 -24.20
CA GLY A 1169 -51.31 17.96 -24.40
C GLY A 1169 -52.59 17.96 -25.30
N PRO A 1170 -53.16 16.85 -25.85
CA PRO A 1170 -52.69 15.48 -26.20
C PRO A 1170 -53.04 15.10 -27.71
N PRO A 1171 -52.95 13.83 -28.25
CA PRO A 1171 -53.90 12.72 -27.97
C PRO A 1171 -53.38 11.24 -28.03
N ARG A 1172 -54.18 10.33 -27.43
CA ARG A 1172 -54.42 8.83 -27.58
C ARG A 1172 -53.67 8.09 -28.73
N GLY A 1173 -53.21 6.81 -28.65
CA GLY A 1173 -53.54 5.58 -27.87
C GLY A 1173 -53.98 4.42 -28.84
N PRO A 1174 -54.19 3.12 -28.48
CA PRO A 1174 -53.96 2.35 -27.24
C PRO A 1174 -53.29 0.93 -27.52
N PRO A 1175 -53.69 -0.29 -27.03
CA PRO A 1175 -52.75 -1.22 -26.37
C PRO A 1175 -52.65 -2.67 -26.90
N LYS A 1176 -51.73 -3.50 -26.35
CA LYS A 1176 -51.97 -4.93 -26.00
C LYS A 1176 -50.88 -5.49 -25.06
N ALA A 1177 -51.15 -6.66 -24.48
CA ALA A 1177 -50.45 -7.20 -23.30
C ALA A 1177 -49.53 -8.40 -23.59
N SER A 1178 -48.60 -8.64 -22.66
CA SER A 1178 -48.01 -9.93 -22.24
C SER A 1178 -47.80 -11.05 -23.27
N SER A 1179 -46.53 -11.42 -23.53
CA SER A 1179 -45.95 -12.73 -23.14
C SER A 1179 -44.62 -13.00 -23.87
N ASN A 1180 -43.52 -13.17 -23.13
CA ASN A 1180 -42.59 -14.31 -23.18
C ASN A 1180 -41.17 -13.96 -22.74
N GLN A 1181 -40.44 -15.02 -22.38
CA GLN A 1181 -39.05 -15.05 -21.94
C GLN A 1181 -38.10 -14.49 -23.01
N SER A 1182 -37.00 -13.90 -22.57
CA SER A 1182 -35.79 -13.69 -23.36
C SER A 1182 -34.66 -14.54 -22.79
N GLU A 1183 -33.89 -15.15 -23.66
CA GLU A 1183 -32.81 -16.10 -23.34
C GLU A 1183 -31.61 -15.42 -22.65
N PRO A 1184 -30.80 -16.19 -21.88
CA PRO A 1184 -29.61 -15.66 -21.22
C PRO A 1184 -28.51 -15.28 -22.22
N SER A 1185 -27.67 -14.34 -21.81
CA SER A 1185 -26.57 -13.79 -22.60
C SER A 1185 -25.39 -14.78 -22.77
N PRO A 1186 -24.51 -14.57 -23.77
CA PRO A 1186 -23.31 -15.39 -23.95
C PRO A 1186 -22.38 -15.44 -22.71
N GLN A 1187 -22.36 -14.41 -21.87
CA GLN A 1187 -21.63 -14.42 -20.60
C GLN A 1187 -22.22 -15.41 -19.57
N GLU A 1188 -23.55 -15.57 -19.56
CA GLU A 1188 -24.22 -16.54 -18.68
C GLU A 1188 -24.07 -17.98 -19.15
N MET A 1189 -23.80 -18.22 -20.45
CA MET A 1189 -23.38 -19.55 -20.93
C MET A 1189 -21.91 -19.84 -20.60
N ALA A 1190 -21.01 -18.87 -20.76
CA ALA A 1190 -19.59 -19.04 -20.39
C ALA A 1190 -19.42 -19.37 -18.88
N ALA A 1191 -20.16 -18.69 -18.01
CA ALA A 1191 -20.17 -18.96 -16.57
C ALA A 1191 -20.67 -20.37 -16.20
N LYS A 1192 -21.47 -21.01 -17.07
CA LYS A 1192 -22.05 -22.33 -16.82
C LYS A 1192 -21.11 -23.50 -17.15
N HIS A 1193 -20.22 -23.32 -18.13
CA HIS A 1193 -19.25 -24.35 -18.51
C HIS A 1193 -17.99 -24.36 -17.63
N MET A 1194 -17.62 -23.23 -17.03
CA MET A 1194 -16.52 -23.13 -16.06
C MET A 1194 -16.81 -23.78 -14.70
N ALA A 1195 -18.07 -24.12 -14.39
CA ALA A 1195 -18.48 -24.73 -13.12
C ALA A 1195 -18.35 -26.27 -13.08
N ALA A 1196 -17.72 -26.89 -14.08
CA ALA A 1196 -17.69 -28.35 -14.29
C ALA A 1196 -16.36 -29.04 -13.94
N LEU A 1197 -15.38 -28.32 -13.37
CA LEU A 1197 -14.08 -28.86 -12.96
C LEU A 1197 -13.72 -28.36 -11.55
N GLY A 1198 -13.60 -29.26 -10.57
CA GLY A 1198 -12.99 -28.97 -9.26
C GLY A 1198 -11.48 -29.30 -9.27
N VAL A 1199 -10.67 -29.17 -8.21
CA VAL A 1199 -10.78 -28.97 -6.74
C VAL A 1199 -9.36 -28.48 -6.27
N PRO A 1200 -9.05 -28.04 -5.03
CA PRO A 1200 -9.78 -27.30 -3.98
C PRO A 1200 -9.22 -25.88 -3.74
N GLN A 1201 -9.99 -24.97 -3.13
CA GLN A 1201 -9.43 -23.84 -2.36
C GLN A 1201 -10.25 -23.57 -1.10
N THR A 1202 -9.55 -23.37 0.03
CA THR A 1202 -10.11 -22.94 1.31
C THR A 1202 -10.61 -21.50 1.18
N ALA A 1203 -11.90 -21.27 1.40
CA ALA A 1203 -12.48 -19.93 1.31
C ALA A 1203 -12.17 -19.12 2.58
N GLU A 1204 -11.51 -17.96 2.43
CA GLU A 1204 -11.37 -16.98 3.51
C GLU A 1204 -12.74 -16.44 3.94
N GLU A 1205 -13.03 -16.47 5.24
CA GLU A 1205 -14.29 -15.95 5.78
C GLU A 1205 -14.15 -14.45 6.10
N ARG A 1206 -14.80 -13.59 5.30
CA ARG A 1206 -14.71 -12.12 5.39
C ARG A 1206 -16.10 -11.47 5.49
N VAL A 1207 -16.23 -10.44 6.32
CA VAL A 1207 -17.48 -9.68 6.53
C VAL A 1207 -17.27 -8.18 6.34
N GLU A 1208 -18.27 -7.46 5.80
CA GLU A 1208 -18.10 -6.07 5.33
C GLU A 1208 -17.99 -5.01 6.46
N GLY A 1209 -18.19 -5.40 7.73
CA GLY A 1209 -17.98 -4.50 8.86
C GLY A 1209 -18.51 -5.03 10.19
N TYR A 1210 -18.28 -4.28 11.27
CA TYR A 1210 -18.50 -4.73 12.65
C TYR A 1210 -19.93 -5.24 12.94
N ALA A 1211 -20.94 -4.73 12.24
CA ALA A 1211 -22.34 -5.13 12.43
C ALA A 1211 -22.65 -6.57 11.94
N GLN A 1212 -21.71 -7.21 11.25
CA GLN A 1212 -21.80 -8.58 10.75
C GLN A 1212 -20.86 -9.55 11.51
N LEU A 1213 -20.12 -9.08 12.52
CA LEU A 1213 -19.29 -9.95 13.37
C LEU A 1213 -20.16 -10.81 14.30
N PRO A 1214 -19.75 -12.06 14.61
CA PRO A 1214 -20.45 -12.88 15.59
C PRO A 1214 -20.34 -12.27 17.00
N GLY A 1215 -21.43 -12.24 17.76
CA GLY A 1215 -21.42 -11.71 19.12
C GLY A 1215 -20.62 -12.60 20.09
N GLY A 1216 -19.84 -11.97 20.97
CA GLY A 1216 -19.09 -12.66 22.04
C GLY A 1216 -17.57 -12.46 22.02
N GLY A 1217 -17.04 -11.58 21.18
CA GLY A 1217 -15.66 -11.13 21.21
C GLY A 1217 -15.46 -9.70 21.73
N GLU A 1218 -14.23 -9.38 22.09
CA GLU A 1218 -13.75 -8.06 22.48
C GLU A 1218 -12.69 -7.55 21.49
N TYR A 1219 -12.45 -6.24 21.47
CA TYR A 1219 -11.44 -5.63 20.60
C TYR A 1219 -10.06 -5.61 21.27
N GLU A 1220 -9.09 -6.27 20.63
CA GLU A 1220 -7.69 -6.30 21.03
C GLU A 1220 -6.87 -5.39 20.10
N TYR A 1221 -6.04 -4.52 20.69
CA TYR A 1221 -5.17 -3.61 19.95
C TYR A 1221 -3.71 -4.01 20.18
N THR A 1222 -3.03 -4.45 19.12
CA THR A 1222 -1.60 -4.81 19.17
C THR A 1222 -0.80 -3.94 18.20
N GLY A 1223 0.54 -4.05 18.22
CA GLY A 1223 1.40 -3.36 17.26
C GLY A 1223 1.18 -3.76 15.79
N GLU A 1224 0.48 -4.88 15.53
CA GLU A 1224 0.23 -5.42 14.20
C GLU A 1224 -1.16 -5.09 13.63
N GLY A 1225 -2.04 -4.49 14.45
CA GLY A 1225 -3.36 -4.04 14.04
C GLY A 1225 -4.43 -4.12 15.13
N THR A 1226 -5.68 -3.93 14.71
CA THR A 1226 -6.87 -4.13 15.55
C THR A 1226 -7.50 -5.48 15.24
N PHE A 1227 -7.75 -6.27 16.28
CA PHE A 1227 -8.37 -7.58 16.19
C PHE A 1227 -9.68 -7.61 16.98
N TYR A 1228 -10.59 -8.49 16.60
CA TYR A 1228 -11.80 -8.84 17.34
C TYR A 1228 -11.72 -10.31 17.71
N VAL A 1229 -11.71 -10.62 19.01
CA VAL A 1229 -11.29 -11.93 19.52
C VAL A 1229 -12.27 -12.40 20.58
N GLY A 1230 -12.77 -13.63 20.46
CA GLY A 1230 -13.67 -14.21 21.44
C GLY A 1230 -13.74 -15.72 21.38
N GLN A 1231 -13.87 -16.34 22.55
CA GLN A 1231 -13.76 -17.79 22.76
C GLN A 1231 -14.79 -18.63 21.96
N THR A 1232 -15.86 -18.00 21.47
CA THR A 1232 -16.91 -18.63 20.64
C THR A 1232 -16.97 -18.10 19.20
N CYS A 1233 -16.20 -17.05 18.86
CA CYS A 1233 -16.23 -16.42 17.53
C CYS A 1233 -14.90 -16.51 16.76
N GLY A 1234 -13.80 -16.94 17.39
CA GLY A 1234 -12.46 -16.96 16.80
C GLY A 1234 -11.81 -15.58 16.73
N ARG A 1235 -10.63 -15.51 16.10
CA ARG A 1235 -9.84 -14.28 15.90
C ARG A 1235 -10.14 -13.65 14.54
N TRP A 1236 -10.47 -12.36 14.49
CA TRP A 1236 -10.74 -11.60 13.27
C TRP A 1236 -9.85 -10.36 13.20
N ARG A 1237 -9.30 -10.03 12.03
CA ARG A 1237 -8.49 -8.82 11.79
C ARG A 1237 -9.30 -7.74 11.09
N LEU A 1238 -9.19 -6.49 11.54
CA LEU A 1238 -9.71 -5.32 10.84
C LEU A 1238 -8.81 -4.97 9.64
N ASN A 1239 -9.40 -4.86 8.46
CA ASN A 1239 -8.73 -4.45 7.22
C ASN A 1239 -8.90 -2.93 6.97
N ASP A 1240 -8.04 -2.35 6.11
CA ASP A 1240 -8.04 -0.91 5.79
C ASP A 1240 -9.36 -0.40 5.16
N ASP A 1241 -10.10 -1.28 4.48
CA ASP A 1241 -11.43 -1.00 3.91
C ASP A 1241 -12.57 -1.05 4.94
N LYS A 1242 -12.24 -1.34 6.22
CA LYS A 1242 -13.14 -1.55 7.37
C LYS A 1242 -13.92 -2.87 7.38
N SER A 1243 -13.61 -3.79 6.47
CA SER A 1243 -14.05 -5.19 6.56
C SER A 1243 -13.25 -5.95 7.62
N PHE A 1244 -13.73 -7.12 8.03
CA PHE A 1244 -13.01 -8.04 8.91
C PHE A 1244 -12.78 -9.38 8.22
N THR A 1245 -11.56 -9.91 8.29
CA THR A 1245 -11.21 -11.27 7.82
C THR A 1245 -10.93 -12.17 9.02
N ARG A 1246 -11.48 -13.39 9.01
CA ARG A 1246 -11.22 -14.40 10.04
C ARG A 1246 -9.84 -14.99 9.86
N ILE A 1247 -9.07 -15.06 10.95
CA ILE A 1247 -7.80 -15.79 11.00
C ILE A 1247 -8.12 -17.22 11.43
N PRO A 1248 -7.54 -18.27 10.78
CA PRO A 1248 -7.61 -19.63 11.28
C PRO A 1248 -7.00 -19.72 12.69
N ASP A 1249 -7.65 -20.46 13.59
CA ASP A 1249 -7.06 -20.78 14.88
C ASP A 1249 -6.02 -21.91 14.68
N ASP A 1250 -4.73 -21.56 14.61
CA ASP A 1250 -3.63 -22.53 14.54
C ASP A 1250 -3.52 -23.33 15.85
N SER A 1251 -3.22 -24.63 15.71
CA SER A 1251 -3.06 -25.60 16.81
C SER A 1251 -1.61 -25.84 17.20
#